data_AF-A0A643FC85-F1
#
_entry.id   AF-A0A643FC85-F1
#
_cell.length_a   1.000
_cell.length_b   1.000
_cell.length_c   1.000
_cell.angle_alpha   90.00
_cell.angle_beta   90.00
_cell.angle_gamma   90.00
#
_symmetry.space_group_name_H-M   'P 1'
#
loop_
_entity.id
_entity.type
_entity.pdbx_description
1 polymer ?
#
loop_
_entity_poly.entity_id
_entity_poly.type
_entity_poly.pdbx_seq_one_letter_code
_entity_poly.pdbx_strand_id
1 'polypeptide(L)'
;MSSPAFDAPASWPALPTDALSEGDVLQLYRAVLGREPDPGVAQRAAGRPLAEMALEMVRSEEMALKVLSPVVQRRDLPHAHLSDEERLHLWQWMGQRLGWPAPPLAGRVRPEALLRRVCGHPRLSQELQAVHAGLFTEVAAHFAQPGALDLQGKIEFANHEFISGWLTDLSGQRATLRVEVRCRGRVVASGSAHSLRPDIREHIGGNGLCGFRLPWRPEAWPSGQALSLQLTEPGSGTAVGGPYRYENSRLDQLGVAQLLSKELEEIQRRIDALATMVPQGLRYAAFPLDHYDLYRRTHRVPPPPWLQERAWAGVLTPPAVGEGVAFRVLIDAGAGDPIAARSTVDTLRAQPWPHWQAWIVGADPVVTDAAALMAAADPRVRGVSAWADLPPDEGAFPWCLLLEAGERLDPMALPWLVHAARQTPQAAAFYWDEDTLHHAGGRAPAREERHVRPLLRRAFDAEAMLELNIVGRSLALRASALQAVAPALAAAEATQAAGPLSPAPAAREALVWALAGQGPLVHVPQFLLSRVDPASTAEEVDRSKDGGPGESVLRLIARAAPDALRPWLPAAWQGRRWQRVTDPLGASPKPLVRWTPQRPEAVISVLLPTRDQLGLLRDCIDTLREQALHPGALDIVVADNGSTEPETLAYLAEGAARGDFRVLRIDEPFNWSRLNNRMAEAARGEHLLLLNNDTRMLSAQWDDILRGLLEREDVLAVGARLLYEDMTIQHAGVLTGQERFVAHDAVGVPVDDGLGLLGPQLTRRMPAVTGAFLACTAATYAATGGMDEAQLSVTFNDVDWCQRAAQRFPDRHIVYSPLLSLVHLESKSRGFDFQDPLKQARADYERQAFEARCGGWVIEDRGGNPQLSHWVRPGTALD
;
A
#
# COMPACT_ATOMS: atom_id res chain seq x y z
N MET A 1 -26.18 28.27 63.99
CA MET A 1 -27.27 29.08 63.42
C MET A 1 -27.20 28.90 61.91
N SER A 2 -28.26 28.39 61.31
CA SER A 2 -28.37 28.15 59.86
C SER A 2 -28.21 29.46 59.09
N SER A 3 -27.19 29.55 58.23
CA SER A 3 -26.91 30.69 57.36
C SER A 3 -28.12 30.98 56.46
N PRO A 4 -28.49 32.24 56.21
CA PRO A 4 -29.64 32.55 55.37
C PRO A 4 -29.36 32.14 53.91
N ALA A 5 -30.40 31.66 53.22
CA ALA A 5 -30.34 30.86 52.00
C ALA A 5 -29.68 31.57 50.81
N PHE A 6 -28.38 31.39 50.66
CA PHE A 6 -27.65 31.61 49.41
C PHE A 6 -27.06 30.28 48.95
N ASP A 7 -27.33 29.87 47.71
CA ASP A 7 -26.84 28.59 47.16
C ASP A 7 -25.30 28.54 47.17
N ALA A 8 -24.77 27.78 48.14
CA ALA A 8 -23.34 27.57 48.30
C ALA A 8 -22.89 26.36 47.45
N PRO A 9 -21.82 26.47 46.64
CA PRO A 9 -21.17 25.31 46.05
C PRO A 9 -20.65 24.34 47.12
N ALA A 10 -20.48 23.06 46.76
CA ALA A 10 -20.12 21.97 47.68
C ALA A 10 -18.80 22.18 48.47
N SER A 11 -17.91 23.05 48.00
CA SER A 11 -16.73 23.52 48.74
C SER A 11 -16.32 24.92 48.28
N TRP A 12 -16.10 25.85 49.22
CA TRP A 12 -15.49 27.15 48.92
C TRP A 12 -13.98 27.08 49.15
N PRO A 13 -13.13 27.60 48.25
CA PRO A 13 -11.71 27.76 48.53
C PRO A 13 -11.46 28.83 49.60
N ALA A 14 -10.35 28.72 50.31
CA ALA A 14 -9.95 29.73 51.29
C ALA A 14 -9.62 31.06 50.59
N LEU A 15 -9.96 32.19 51.23
CA LEU A 15 -9.60 33.51 50.69
C LEU A 15 -8.07 33.61 50.55
N PRO A 16 -7.56 34.00 49.37
CA PRO A 16 -6.13 34.14 49.14
C PRO A 16 -5.48 35.17 50.06
N THR A 17 -4.24 34.90 50.45
CA THR A 17 -3.41 35.79 51.27
C THR A 17 -2.28 36.45 50.46
N ASP A 18 -2.31 36.36 49.14
CA ASP A 18 -1.34 37.00 48.27
C ASP A 18 -1.55 38.52 48.20
N ALA A 19 -0.46 39.22 47.86
CA ALA A 19 -0.42 40.68 47.81
C ALA A 19 -1.18 41.21 46.59
N LEU A 20 -2.07 42.18 46.82
CA LEU A 20 -2.87 42.82 45.77
C LEU A 20 -2.02 43.74 44.88
N SER A 21 -2.20 43.67 43.56
CA SER A 21 -1.77 44.74 42.65
C SER A 21 -2.75 45.91 42.69
N GLU A 22 -2.36 47.08 42.16
CA GLU A 22 -3.25 48.24 42.05
C GLU A 22 -4.52 47.92 41.23
N GLY A 23 -4.38 47.11 40.18
CA GLY A 23 -5.53 46.63 39.39
C GLY A 23 -6.45 45.69 40.19
N ASP A 24 -5.88 44.82 41.03
CA ASP A 24 -6.68 43.94 41.89
C ASP A 24 -7.46 44.73 42.96
N VAL A 25 -6.87 45.83 43.49
CA VAL A 25 -7.59 46.73 44.40
C VAL A 25 -8.80 47.35 43.72
N LEU A 26 -8.65 47.81 42.47
CA LEU A 26 -9.74 48.39 41.69
C LEU A 26 -10.89 47.38 41.50
N GLN A 27 -10.56 46.16 41.10
CA GLN A 27 -11.56 45.11 40.89
C GLN A 27 -12.21 44.66 42.20
N LEU A 28 -11.48 44.64 43.32
CA LEU A 28 -12.04 44.29 44.63
C LEU A 28 -13.08 45.32 45.11
N TYR A 29 -12.80 46.62 44.93
CA TYR A 29 -13.75 47.70 45.24
C TYR A 29 -15.03 47.59 44.40
N ARG A 30 -14.88 47.36 43.08
CA ARG A 30 -16.02 47.15 42.18
C ARG A 30 -16.81 45.88 42.52
N ALA A 31 -16.11 44.80 42.90
CA ALA A 31 -16.69 43.53 43.29
C ALA A 31 -17.51 43.62 44.59
N VAL A 32 -16.94 44.18 45.65
CA VAL A 32 -17.51 44.16 47.01
C VAL A 32 -18.43 45.35 47.27
N LEU A 33 -18.05 46.54 46.83
CA LEU A 33 -18.79 47.79 47.10
C LEU A 33 -19.53 48.34 45.89
N GLY A 34 -19.29 47.80 44.69
CA GLY A 34 -19.96 48.27 43.46
C GLY A 34 -19.56 49.69 43.06
N ARG A 35 -18.33 50.11 43.35
CA ARG A 35 -17.79 51.40 42.90
C ARG A 35 -16.28 51.34 42.75
N GLU A 36 -15.68 52.39 42.19
CA GLU A 36 -14.23 52.57 42.21
C GLU A 36 -13.74 53.19 43.53
N PRO A 37 -12.50 52.87 43.95
CA PRO A 37 -11.86 53.51 45.09
C PRO A 37 -11.53 54.99 44.80
N ASP A 38 -11.45 55.80 45.85
CA ASP A 38 -11.08 57.20 45.72
C ASP A 38 -9.63 57.36 45.22
N PRO A 39 -9.28 58.47 44.54
CA PRO A 39 -7.95 58.65 43.95
C PRO A 39 -6.80 58.41 44.94
N GLY A 40 -5.86 57.56 44.53
CA GLY A 40 -4.67 57.19 45.31
C GLY A 40 -4.90 56.13 46.41
N VAL A 41 -6.14 55.67 46.65
CA VAL A 41 -6.39 54.54 47.56
C VAL A 41 -5.86 53.24 46.97
N ALA A 42 -6.05 53.01 45.65
CA ALA A 42 -5.57 51.81 44.98
C ALA A 42 -4.04 51.66 45.06
N GLN A 43 -3.31 52.75 44.84
CA GLN A 43 -1.85 52.77 44.92
C GLN A 43 -1.32 52.57 46.35
N ARG A 44 -2.01 53.11 47.37
CA ARG A 44 -1.61 52.93 48.79
C ARG A 44 -1.95 51.56 49.34
N ALA A 45 -3.00 50.93 48.83
CA ALA A 45 -3.45 49.61 49.26
C ALA A 45 -2.78 48.45 48.51
N ALA A 46 -2.07 48.75 47.41
CA ALA A 46 -1.26 47.78 46.69
C ALA A 46 -0.20 47.17 47.62
N GLY A 47 -0.08 45.84 47.60
CA GLY A 47 0.80 45.06 48.48
C GLY A 47 0.09 44.42 49.69
N ARG A 48 -1.15 44.80 50.01
CA ARG A 48 -1.91 44.21 51.13
C ARG A 48 -2.52 42.85 50.76
N PRO A 49 -2.72 41.92 51.72
CA PRO A 49 -3.39 40.65 51.46
C PRO A 49 -4.85 40.84 51.06
N LEU A 50 -5.29 40.15 50.01
CA LEU A 50 -6.66 40.26 49.50
C LEU A 50 -7.70 39.97 50.59
N ALA A 51 -7.53 38.88 51.33
CA ALA A 51 -8.47 38.46 52.37
C ALA A 51 -8.69 39.53 53.44
N GLU A 52 -7.63 40.20 53.86
CA GLU A 52 -7.67 41.23 54.90
C GLU A 52 -8.51 42.43 54.43
N MET A 53 -8.24 42.91 53.22
CA MET A 53 -8.92 44.07 52.67
C MET A 53 -10.40 43.80 52.35
N ALA A 54 -10.74 42.60 51.86
CA ALA A 54 -12.13 42.20 51.63
C ALA A 54 -12.95 42.14 52.94
N LEU A 55 -12.34 41.64 54.03
CA LEU A 55 -12.97 41.60 55.34
C LEU A 55 -13.15 43.01 55.92
N GLU A 56 -12.18 43.91 55.74
CA GLU A 56 -12.30 45.32 56.15
C GLU A 56 -13.45 46.03 55.42
N MET A 57 -13.58 45.85 54.11
CA MET A 57 -14.68 46.43 53.33
C MET A 57 -16.03 45.95 53.83
N VAL A 58 -16.16 44.64 54.07
CA VAL A 58 -17.39 44.04 54.58
C VAL A 58 -17.78 44.55 55.97
N ARG A 59 -16.80 44.88 56.82
CA ARG A 59 -17.02 45.42 58.17
C ARG A 59 -17.26 46.93 58.19
N SER A 60 -17.05 47.61 57.07
CA SER A 60 -17.09 49.08 57.01
C SER A 60 -18.52 49.62 57.12
N GLU A 61 -18.68 50.82 57.68
CA GLU A 61 -19.97 51.54 57.63
C GLU A 61 -20.45 51.78 56.20
N GLU A 62 -19.53 51.84 55.24
CA GLU A 62 -19.83 51.98 53.83
C GLU A 62 -20.61 50.77 53.29
N MET A 63 -20.25 49.55 53.67
CA MET A 63 -21.00 48.34 53.30
C MET A 63 -22.45 48.43 53.79
N ALA A 64 -22.67 48.87 55.03
CA ALA A 64 -24.03 49.05 55.56
C ALA A 64 -24.81 50.15 54.83
N LEU A 65 -24.22 51.34 54.67
CA LEU A 65 -24.92 52.54 54.20
C LEU A 65 -25.06 52.62 52.68
N LYS A 66 -24.09 52.11 51.92
CA LYS A 66 -24.01 52.27 50.46
C LYS A 66 -24.33 50.99 49.69
N VAL A 67 -24.24 49.83 50.32
CA VAL A 67 -24.47 48.53 49.65
C VAL A 67 -25.73 47.85 50.19
N LEU A 68 -25.78 47.53 51.48
CA LEU A 68 -26.88 46.73 52.04
C LEU A 68 -28.17 47.54 52.20
N SER A 69 -28.10 48.75 52.77
CA SER A 69 -29.29 49.58 53.02
C SER A 69 -30.05 49.95 51.73
N PRO A 70 -29.41 50.38 50.62
CA PRO A 70 -30.11 50.65 49.37
C PRO A 70 -30.81 49.43 48.76
N VAL A 71 -30.23 48.23 48.88
CA VAL A 71 -30.84 46.98 48.41
C VAL A 71 -32.12 46.67 49.19
N VAL A 72 -32.10 46.86 50.51
CA VAL A 72 -33.27 46.63 51.37
C VAL A 72 -34.34 47.68 51.15
N GLN A 73 -33.97 48.96 51.17
CA GLN A 73 -34.92 50.07 51.20
C GLN A 73 -35.47 50.45 49.81
N ARG A 74 -34.64 50.36 48.77
CA ARG A 74 -34.95 50.86 47.42
C ARG A 74 -34.84 49.79 46.33
N ARG A 75 -34.33 48.61 46.66
CA ARG A 75 -33.98 47.53 45.71
C ARG A 75 -32.93 47.95 44.68
N ASP A 76 -32.12 48.96 45.01
CA ASP A 76 -31.03 49.42 44.16
C ASP A 76 -29.84 48.48 44.30
N LEU A 77 -29.44 47.84 43.19
CA LEU A 77 -28.32 46.91 43.17
C LEU A 77 -27.01 47.66 42.89
N PRO A 78 -25.95 47.44 43.69
CA PRO A 78 -24.69 48.19 43.59
C PRO A 78 -24.02 48.03 42.21
N HIS A 79 -24.14 46.86 41.58
CA HIS A 79 -23.55 46.58 40.26
C HIS A 79 -24.44 46.94 39.06
N ALA A 80 -25.61 47.54 39.27
CA ALA A 80 -26.58 47.80 38.21
C ALA A 80 -26.09 48.81 37.15
N HIS A 81 -25.17 49.70 37.53
CA HIS A 81 -24.60 50.71 36.64
C HIS A 81 -23.51 50.15 35.71
N LEU A 82 -23.00 48.94 35.95
CA LEU A 82 -21.96 48.31 35.15
C LEU A 82 -22.55 47.65 33.90
N SER A 83 -21.82 47.74 32.78
CA SER A 83 -22.18 47.03 31.55
C SER A 83 -22.13 45.50 31.73
N ASP A 84 -22.79 44.76 30.83
CA ASP A 84 -22.77 43.29 30.86
C ASP A 84 -21.34 42.74 30.70
N GLU A 85 -20.50 43.41 29.91
CA GLU A 85 -19.10 43.06 29.70
C GLU A 85 -18.25 43.30 30.95
N GLU A 86 -18.44 44.43 31.63
CA GLU A 86 -17.76 44.71 32.91
C GLU A 86 -18.18 43.75 34.02
N ARG A 87 -19.46 43.38 34.09
CA ARG A 87 -19.94 42.39 35.07
C ARG A 87 -19.40 40.99 34.78
N LEU A 88 -19.25 40.62 33.51
CA LEU A 88 -18.61 39.37 33.11
C LEU A 88 -17.12 39.37 33.47
N HIS A 89 -16.41 40.47 33.19
CA HIS A 89 -15.01 40.62 33.54
C HIS A 89 -14.78 40.54 35.05
N LEU A 90 -15.61 41.23 35.85
CA LEU A 90 -15.59 41.14 37.30
C LEU A 90 -15.83 39.72 37.80
N TRP A 91 -16.80 39.01 37.22
CA TRP A 91 -17.06 37.62 37.58
C TRP A 91 -15.86 36.72 37.30
N GLN A 92 -15.23 36.86 36.13
CA GLN A 92 -14.04 36.08 35.76
C GLN A 92 -12.87 36.39 36.70
N TRP A 93 -12.65 37.66 37.01
CA TRP A 93 -11.61 38.09 37.97
C TRP A 93 -11.87 37.50 39.36
N MET A 94 -13.12 37.55 39.85
CA MET A 94 -13.51 36.92 41.12
C MET A 94 -13.33 35.40 41.07
N GLY A 95 -13.61 34.75 39.94
CA GLY A 95 -13.34 33.33 39.73
C GLY A 95 -11.86 32.97 39.87
N GLN A 96 -10.98 33.75 39.24
CA GLN A 96 -9.53 33.54 39.27
C GLN A 96 -8.92 33.86 40.64
N ARG A 97 -9.30 34.99 41.25
CA ARG A 97 -8.70 35.44 42.51
C ARG A 97 -9.39 34.83 43.72
N LEU A 98 -10.71 34.84 43.81
CA LEU A 98 -11.46 34.34 44.97
C LEU A 98 -11.81 32.85 44.87
N GLY A 99 -11.41 32.18 43.78
CA GLY A 99 -11.62 30.76 43.54
C GLY A 99 -13.10 30.40 43.30
N TRP A 100 -13.88 31.31 42.74
CA TRP A 100 -15.30 31.08 42.50
C TRP A 100 -15.56 30.27 41.23
N PRO A 101 -16.63 29.45 41.19
CA PRO A 101 -16.96 28.66 40.00
C PRO A 101 -17.27 29.54 38.78
N ALA A 102 -17.06 28.97 37.58
CA ALA A 102 -17.27 29.64 36.30
C ALA A 102 -18.67 30.28 36.20
N PRO A 103 -18.82 31.41 35.48
CA PRO A 103 -20.09 32.10 35.35
C PRO A 103 -21.17 31.17 34.81
N PRO A 104 -22.39 31.21 35.37
CA PRO A 104 -23.39 30.18 35.10
C PRO A 104 -23.94 30.16 33.67
N LEU A 105 -23.67 31.16 32.80
CA LEU A 105 -24.14 31.19 31.40
C LEU A 105 -23.33 32.15 30.50
N ALA A 106 -23.38 31.89 29.19
CA ALA A 106 -22.69 32.60 28.11
C ALA A 106 -22.91 34.13 28.13
N GLY A 107 -21.95 34.86 28.67
CA GLY A 107 -21.72 36.28 28.36
C GLY A 107 -22.56 37.34 29.08
N ARG A 108 -23.53 36.98 29.94
CA ARG A 108 -24.34 37.98 30.69
C ARG A 108 -24.45 37.63 32.17
N VAL A 109 -23.88 38.47 33.03
CA VAL A 109 -23.94 38.35 34.50
C VAL A 109 -24.92 39.38 35.05
N ARG A 110 -26.04 38.95 35.65
CA ARG A 110 -27.01 39.90 36.25
C ARG A 110 -26.41 40.63 37.47
N PRO A 111 -26.77 41.90 37.74
CA PRO A 111 -26.21 42.67 38.85
C PRO A 111 -26.41 41.98 40.21
N GLU A 112 -27.56 41.33 40.44
CA GLU A 112 -27.82 40.61 41.69
C GLU A 112 -26.91 39.40 41.91
N ALA A 113 -26.38 38.80 40.82
CA ALA A 113 -25.55 37.61 40.91
C ALA A 113 -24.20 37.90 41.59
N LEU A 114 -23.61 39.07 41.34
CA LEU A 114 -22.35 39.49 41.94
C LEU A 114 -22.49 39.71 43.46
N LEU A 115 -23.51 40.47 43.87
CA LEU A 115 -23.77 40.74 45.29
C LEU A 115 -24.15 39.45 46.04
N ARG A 116 -24.99 38.58 45.46
CA ARG A 116 -25.33 37.27 46.04
C ARG A 116 -24.09 36.43 46.33
N ARG A 117 -23.06 36.51 45.47
CA ARG A 117 -21.81 35.76 45.66
C ARG A 117 -20.96 36.32 46.79
N VAL A 118 -20.81 37.65 46.89
CA VAL A 118 -20.12 38.28 48.01
C VAL A 118 -20.81 37.92 49.33
N CYS A 119 -22.15 38.00 49.37
CA CYS A 119 -22.96 37.65 50.54
C CYS A 119 -23.01 36.15 50.85
N GLY A 120 -22.77 35.29 49.86
CA GLY A 120 -22.80 33.83 50.01
C GLY A 120 -21.45 33.19 50.38
N HIS A 121 -20.34 33.94 50.32
CA HIS A 121 -19.02 33.42 50.69
C HIS A 121 -18.93 33.20 52.22
N PRO A 122 -18.62 31.99 52.73
CA PRO A 122 -18.79 31.63 54.14
C PRO A 122 -18.11 32.56 55.13
N ARG A 123 -16.88 33.00 54.80
CA ARG A 123 -16.10 33.90 55.67
C ARG A 123 -16.58 35.35 55.63
N LEU A 124 -17.12 35.81 54.49
CA LEU A 124 -17.63 37.18 54.36
C LEU A 124 -19.06 37.28 54.92
N SER A 125 -19.89 36.27 54.67
CA SER A 125 -21.24 36.15 55.21
C SER A 125 -21.23 36.10 56.74
N GLN A 126 -20.25 35.42 57.34
CA GLN A 126 -20.08 35.38 58.79
C GLN A 126 -19.79 36.78 59.37
N GLU A 127 -18.96 37.57 58.69
CA GLU A 127 -18.63 38.94 59.12
C GLU A 127 -19.79 39.92 58.87
N LEU A 128 -20.47 39.82 57.73
CA LEU A 128 -21.69 40.59 57.44
C LEU A 128 -22.78 40.31 58.48
N GLN A 129 -22.95 39.04 58.87
CA GLN A 129 -23.88 38.64 59.92
C GLN A 129 -23.43 39.14 61.30
N ALA A 130 -22.13 39.20 61.59
CA ALA A 130 -21.59 39.66 62.86
C ALA A 130 -21.70 41.17 63.04
N VAL A 131 -21.43 41.96 61.99
CA VAL A 131 -21.33 43.43 62.07
C VAL A 131 -22.62 44.12 61.60
N HIS A 132 -23.35 43.54 60.63
CA HIS A 132 -24.52 44.16 59.98
C HIS A 132 -25.77 43.24 60.00
N ALA A 133 -25.94 42.46 61.07
CA ALA A 133 -26.94 41.39 61.22
C ALA A 133 -28.34 41.73 60.69
N GLY A 134 -28.89 42.91 61.04
CA GLY A 134 -30.24 43.32 60.66
C GLY A 134 -30.40 43.48 59.15
N LEU A 135 -29.59 44.36 58.55
CA LEU A 135 -29.61 44.62 57.10
C LEU A 135 -29.26 43.36 56.30
N PHE A 136 -28.29 42.57 56.76
CA PHE A 136 -27.87 41.35 56.06
C PHE A 136 -28.98 40.29 56.02
N THR A 137 -29.74 40.13 57.11
CA THR A 137 -30.87 39.19 57.17
C THR A 137 -31.99 39.62 56.19
N GLU A 138 -32.26 40.91 56.09
CA GLU A 138 -33.27 41.44 55.16
C GLU A 138 -32.83 41.33 53.69
N VAL A 139 -31.56 41.59 53.38
CA VAL A 139 -30.98 41.34 52.04
C VAL A 139 -31.09 39.86 51.67
N ALA A 140 -30.81 38.95 52.61
CA ALA A 140 -30.91 37.53 52.33
C ALA A 140 -32.37 37.08 52.11
N ALA A 141 -33.32 37.64 52.85
CA ALA A 141 -34.76 37.41 52.63
C ALA A 141 -35.21 37.96 51.26
N HIS A 142 -34.69 39.11 50.83
CA HIS A 142 -34.98 39.68 49.51
C HIS A 142 -34.61 38.73 48.37
N PHE A 143 -33.49 38.02 48.50
CA PHE A 143 -33.03 37.08 47.49
C PHE A 143 -33.69 35.69 47.57
N ALA A 144 -34.47 35.40 48.62
CA ALA A 144 -35.14 34.11 48.83
C ALA A 144 -36.59 34.03 48.28
N GLN A 145 -37.17 35.12 47.75
CA GLN A 145 -38.50 35.08 47.12
C GLN A 145 -38.45 34.49 45.71
N PRO A 146 -39.28 33.47 45.35
CA PRO A 146 -39.26 32.86 44.03
C PRO A 146 -39.86 33.80 42.97
N GLY A 147 -39.02 34.25 42.03
CA GLY A 147 -39.43 34.98 40.83
C GLY A 147 -40.00 34.07 39.75
N ALA A 148 -40.60 34.65 38.70
CA ALA A 148 -41.09 33.92 37.53
C ALA A 148 -39.99 33.02 36.92
N LEU A 149 -40.36 31.78 36.55
CA LEU A 149 -39.44 30.82 35.94
C LEU A 149 -39.00 31.32 34.56
N ASP A 150 -37.69 31.26 34.29
CA ASP A 150 -37.09 31.68 33.02
C ASP A 150 -36.87 30.44 32.15
N LEU A 151 -37.93 30.02 31.45
CA LEU A 151 -37.97 28.74 30.74
C LEU A 151 -37.42 28.89 29.31
N GLN A 152 -36.51 27.99 28.96
CA GLN A 152 -36.03 27.82 27.58
C GLN A 152 -36.12 26.36 27.17
N GLY A 153 -36.59 26.10 25.96
CA GLY A 153 -36.77 24.75 25.46
C GLY A 153 -37.08 24.71 23.99
N LYS A 154 -36.90 23.54 23.38
CA LYS A 154 -37.15 23.33 21.96
C LYS A 154 -37.58 21.88 21.70
N ILE A 155 -38.52 21.71 20.78
CA ILE A 155 -38.82 20.42 20.16
C ILE A 155 -37.83 20.22 19.02
N GLU A 156 -37.07 19.13 19.07
CA GLU A 156 -36.04 18.82 18.08
C GLU A 156 -36.55 17.83 17.04
N PHE A 157 -37.42 16.91 17.46
CA PHE A 157 -37.90 15.83 16.61
C PHE A 157 -39.31 15.37 16.99
N ALA A 158 -40.12 15.05 15.98
CA ALA A 158 -41.41 14.39 16.15
C ALA A 158 -41.63 13.39 15.01
N ASN A 159 -42.06 12.16 15.33
CA ASN A 159 -42.48 11.15 14.36
C ASN A 159 -43.90 10.65 14.68
N HIS A 160 -44.31 9.48 14.17
CA HIS A 160 -45.67 8.95 14.44
C HIS A 160 -45.84 8.32 15.83
N GLU A 161 -44.76 8.09 16.58
CA GLU A 161 -44.78 7.40 17.88
C GLU A 161 -44.49 8.35 19.05
N PHE A 162 -43.57 9.30 18.88
CA PHE A 162 -43.13 10.18 19.97
C PHE A 162 -42.68 11.58 19.48
N ILE A 163 -42.61 12.50 20.44
CA ILE A 163 -42.04 13.84 20.33
C ILE A 163 -40.86 13.92 21.31
N SER A 164 -39.71 14.41 20.86
CA SER A 164 -38.53 14.60 21.71
C SER A 164 -37.92 15.99 21.58
N GLY A 165 -37.31 16.43 22.66
CA GLY A 165 -36.66 17.73 22.77
C GLY A 165 -36.11 17.95 24.17
N TRP A 166 -35.94 19.22 24.54
CA TRP A 166 -35.46 19.59 25.86
C TRP A 166 -36.16 20.85 26.40
N LEU A 167 -36.20 20.98 27.73
CA LEU A 167 -36.76 22.11 28.47
C LEU A 167 -35.94 22.33 29.75
N THR A 168 -35.48 23.55 29.98
CA THR A 168 -34.68 23.93 31.15
C THR A 168 -35.16 25.25 31.76
N ASP A 169 -34.87 25.44 33.04
CA ASP A 169 -35.11 26.68 33.78
C ASP A 169 -33.77 27.38 34.02
N LEU A 170 -33.57 28.50 33.33
CA LEU A 170 -32.34 29.29 33.39
C LEU A 170 -32.17 29.99 34.75
N SER A 171 -33.24 30.10 35.55
CA SER A 171 -33.15 30.66 36.90
C SER A 171 -32.59 29.66 37.92
N GLY A 172 -32.48 28.38 37.55
CA GLY A 172 -31.93 27.31 38.39
C GLY A 172 -32.81 26.92 39.58
N GLN A 173 -34.06 27.39 39.63
CA GLN A 173 -34.95 27.18 40.77
C GLN A 173 -35.54 25.76 40.83
N ARG A 174 -35.55 25.01 39.72
CA ARG A 174 -36.11 23.65 39.66
C ARG A 174 -35.21 22.63 38.95
N ALA A 175 -35.02 21.47 39.57
CA ALA A 175 -34.15 20.40 39.07
C ALA A 175 -34.79 19.50 37.99
N THR A 176 -36.12 19.44 37.91
CA THR A 176 -36.89 18.70 36.90
C THR A 176 -38.14 19.49 36.53
N LEU A 177 -38.45 19.55 35.23
CA LEU A 177 -39.57 20.33 34.71
C LEU A 177 -40.61 19.41 34.07
N ARG A 178 -41.88 19.75 34.24
CA ARG A 178 -42.98 19.08 33.55
C ARG A 178 -43.16 19.75 32.18
N VAL A 179 -43.39 18.93 31.17
CA VAL A 179 -43.44 19.32 29.76
C VAL A 179 -44.85 19.08 29.22
N GLU A 180 -45.45 20.10 28.60
CA GLU A 180 -46.65 19.96 27.79
C GLU A 180 -46.34 20.37 26.34
N VAL A 181 -46.76 19.54 25.38
CA VAL A 181 -46.75 19.90 23.96
C VAL A 181 -48.19 20.08 23.50
N ARG A 182 -48.47 21.23 22.88
CA ARG A 182 -49.80 21.59 22.39
C ARG A 182 -49.83 21.72 20.87
N CYS A 183 -50.93 21.27 20.27
CA CYS A 183 -51.27 21.50 18.87
C CYS A 183 -52.63 22.20 18.82
N ARG A 184 -52.72 23.37 18.17
CA ARG A 184 -53.94 24.20 18.11
C ARG A 184 -54.60 24.41 19.49
N GLY A 185 -53.81 24.65 20.52
CA GLY A 185 -54.26 24.90 21.90
C GLY A 185 -54.60 23.64 22.73
N ARG A 186 -54.67 22.45 22.13
CA ARG A 186 -54.91 21.17 22.83
C ARG A 186 -53.60 20.48 23.19
N VAL A 187 -53.50 19.93 24.41
CA VAL A 187 -52.35 19.12 24.83
C VAL A 187 -52.37 17.80 24.07
N VAL A 188 -51.30 17.53 23.31
CA VAL A 188 -51.14 16.32 22.50
C VAL A 188 -50.12 15.35 23.09
N ALA A 189 -49.22 15.84 23.93
CA ALA A 189 -48.28 15.02 24.71
C ALA A 189 -47.93 15.74 26.01
N SER A 190 -47.75 15.00 27.12
CA SER A 190 -47.24 15.56 28.36
C SER A 190 -46.38 14.55 29.12
N GLY A 191 -45.41 15.03 29.90
CA GLY A 191 -44.52 14.21 30.72
C GLY A 191 -43.46 15.07 31.42
N SER A 192 -42.31 14.49 31.74
CA SER A 192 -41.26 15.19 32.48
C SER A 192 -39.95 15.26 31.67
N ALA A 193 -39.28 16.41 31.70
CA ALA A 193 -37.92 16.59 31.23
C ALA A 193 -36.96 16.15 32.34
N HIS A 194 -36.39 14.96 32.18
CA HIS A 194 -35.53 14.31 33.18
C HIS A 194 -34.41 13.46 32.55
N SER A 195 -34.33 13.41 31.22
CA SER A 195 -33.27 12.69 30.51
C SER A 195 -32.00 13.54 30.46
N LEU A 196 -30.85 12.91 30.67
CA LEU A 196 -29.56 13.57 30.63
C LEU A 196 -29.20 14.00 29.20
N ARG A 197 -28.86 15.27 29.02
CA ARG A 197 -28.41 15.91 27.77
C ARG A 197 -27.10 16.67 28.00
N PRO A 198 -25.95 15.98 27.88
CA PRO A 198 -24.63 16.58 28.10
C PRO A 198 -24.33 17.75 27.16
N ASP A 199 -24.80 17.65 25.92
CA ASP A 199 -24.67 18.66 24.87
C ASP A 199 -25.38 19.98 25.21
N ILE A 200 -26.58 19.90 25.79
CA ILE A 200 -27.34 21.07 26.25
C ILE A 200 -26.74 21.62 27.53
N ARG A 201 -26.26 20.76 28.44
CA ARG A 201 -25.51 21.19 29.62
C ARG A 201 -24.27 22.00 29.25
N GLU A 202 -23.53 21.59 28.23
CA GLU A 202 -22.34 22.31 27.76
C GLU A 202 -22.69 23.66 27.12
N HIS A 203 -23.81 23.76 26.41
CA HIS A 203 -24.20 25.00 25.72
C HIS A 203 -25.00 26.01 26.57
N ILE A 204 -25.85 25.53 27.48
CA ILE A 204 -26.83 26.36 28.23
C ILE A 204 -26.57 26.29 29.76
N GLY A 205 -25.78 25.33 30.25
CA GLY A 205 -25.54 25.14 31.69
C GLY A 205 -26.64 24.35 32.41
N GLY A 206 -26.44 24.10 33.72
CA GLY A 206 -27.40 23.37 34.58
C GLY A 206 -27.02 21.90 34.89
N ASN A 207 -27.93 21.13 35.50
CA ASN A 207 -27.67 19.74 35.90
C ASN A 207 -27.68 18.73 34.73
N GLY A 208 -28.04 19.18 33.51
CA GLY A 208 -28.14 18.38 32.30
C GLY A 208 -29.38 17.48 32.20
N LEU A 209 -30.25 17.42 33.21
CA LEU A 209 -31.47 16.61 33.21
C LEU A 209 -32.64 17.40 32.59
N CYS A 210 -32.52 17.75 31.32
CA CYS A 210 -33.49 18.62 30.62
C CYS A 210 -34.13 17.97 29.39
N GLY A 211 -33.74 16.75 29.02
CA GLY A 211 -34.31 16.04 27.87
C GLY A 211 -35.66 15.39 28.16
N PHE A 212 -36.54 15.36 27.15
CA PHE A 212 -37.81 14.63 27.20
C PHE A 212 -38.04 13.81 25.92
N ARG A 213 -38.78 12.71 26.08
CA ARG A 213 -39.34 11.90 24.99
C ARG A 213 -40.75 11.49 25.38
N LEU A 214 -41.74 12.02 24.68
CA LEU A 214 -43.16 11.90 25.03
C LEU A 214 -43.88 11.12 23.93
N PRO A 215 -44.59 10.03 24.25
CA PRO A 215 -45.42 9.35 23.26
C PRO A 215 -46.58 10.26 22.83
N TRP A 216 -46.96 10.20 21.56
CA TRP A 216 -48.15 10.88 21.04
C TRP A 216 -48.75 10.08 19.87
N ARG A 217 -49.95 10.46 19.42
CA ARG A 217 -50.64 9.78 18.31
C ARG A 217 -51.17 10.81 17.30
N PRO A 218 -50.45 11.06 16.20
CA PRO A 218 -50.88 12.03 15.18
C PRO A 218 -52.00 11.50 14.27
N GLU A 219 -52.31 10.20 14.32
CA GLU A 219 -53.37 9.54 13.52
C GLU A 219 -54.77 10.08 13.78
N ALA A 220 -54.98 10.74 14.93
CA ALA A 220 -56.22 11.43 15.25
C ALA A 220 -56.44 12.72 14.43
N TRP A 221 -55.50 13.08 13.55
CA TRP A 221 -55.50 14.31 12.75
C TRP A 221 -55.41 13.99 11.24
N PRO A 222 -56.07 14.75 10.35
CA PRO A 222 -56.10 14.46 8.90
C PRO A 222 -54.71 14.41 8.26
N SER A 223 -54.50 13.43 7.37
CA SER A 223 -53.27 13.27 6.59
C SER A 223 -53.07 14.42 5.60
N GLY A 224 -51.82 14.84 5.39
CA GLY A 224 -51.46 15.90 4.44
C GLY A 224 -51.51 17.33 4.97
N GLN A 225 -51.89 17.54 6.24
CA GLN A 225 -51.86 18.86 6.88
C GLN A 225 -50.64 19.00 7.81
N ALA A 226 -49.90 20.10 7.66
CA ALA A 226 -48.82 20.43 8.59
C ALA A 226 -49.41 20.81 9.96
N LEU A 227 -49.00 20.08 11.00
CA LEU A 227 -49.33 20.33 12.40
C LEU A 227 -48.24 21.22 13.02
N SER A 228 -48.65 22.25 13.76
CA SER A 228 -47.74 23.10 14.51
C SER A 228 -47.75 22.68 15.98
N LEU A 229 -46.63 22.14 16.46
CA LEU A 229 -46.43 21.65 17.81
C LEU A 229 -45.69 22.72 18.62
N GLN A 230 -46.29 23.14 19.73
CA GLN A 230 -45.72 24.17 20.60
C GLN A 230 -45.43 23.59 21.98
N LEU A 231 -44.22 23.81 22.48
CA LEU A 231 -43.86 23.52 23.85
C LEU A 231 -44.46 24.59 24.77
N THR A 232 -45.12 24.20 25.85
CA THR A 232 -45.77 25.11 26.79
C THR A 232 -45.49 24.77 28.24
N GLU A 233 -45.47 25.78 29.10
CA GLU A 233 -45.43 25.59 30.54
C GLU A 233 -46.74 24.95 31.06
N PRO A 234 -46.66 23.91 31.91
CA PRO A 234 -47.83 23.24 32.47
C PRO A 234 -48.69 24.19 33.31
N GLY A 235 -50.00 24.20 33.06
CA GLY A 235 -50.97 25.01 33.79
C GLY A 235 -51.13 26.44 33.28
N SER A 236 -50.03 27.16 32.99
CA SER A 236 -50.10 28.55 32.46
C SER A 236 -50.37 28.59 30.95
N GLY A 237 -49.90 27.58 30.20
CA GLY A 237 -50.05 27.50 28.74
C GLY A 237 -49.14 28.45 27.96
N THR A 238 -48.21 29.13 28.62
CA THR A 238 -47.27 30.07 28.01
C THR A 238 -46.32 29.31 27.08
N ALA A 239 -46.12 29.82 25.86
CA ALA A 239 -45.27 29.20 24.86
C ALA A 239 -43.77 29.35 25.22
N VAL A 240 -43.04 28.24 25.15
CA VAL A 240 -41.60 28.18 25.38
C VAL A 240 -40.90 27.78 24.08
N GLY A 241 -40.04 28.66 23.56
CA GLY A 241 -39.37 28.45 22.27
C GLY A 241 -40.30 28.53 21.04
N GLY A 242 -39.74 28.26 19.86
CA GLY A 242 -40.46 28.33 18.58
C GLY A 242 -41.31 27.08 18.29
N PRO A 243 -42.38 27.21 17.48
CA PRO A 243 -43.21 26.09 17.08
C PRO A 243 -42.47 25.12 16.15
N TYR A 244 -42.69 23.82 16.33
CA TYR A 244 -42.18 22.75 15.46
C TYR A 244 -43.23 22.33 14.45
N ARG A 245 -42.89 22.41 13.16
CA ARG A 245 -43.78 22.00 12.07
C ARG A 245 -43.62 20.51 11.78
N TYR A 246 -44.64 19.73 12.11
CA TYR A 246 -44.73 18.31 11.80
C TYR A 246 -45.63 18.10 10.58
N GLU A 247 -45.11 17.56 9.50
CA GLU A 247 -45.92 17.19 8.34
C GLU A 247 -46.38 15.74 8.49
N ASN A 248 -47.70 15.55 8.65
CA ASN A 248 -48.31 14.22 8.68
C ASN A 248 -48.43 13.66 7.25
N SER A 249 -47.28 13.54 6.58
CA SER A 249 -47.13 12.77 5.35
C SER A 249 -46.88 11.32 5.77
N ARG A 250 -47.70 10.40 5.26
CA ARG A 250 -47.28 8.99 5.22
C ARG A 250 -46.05 8.94 4.31
N LEU A 251 -44.87 9.08 4.91
CA LEU A 251 -43.61 9.17 4.20
C LEU A 251 -43.33 7.86 3.46
N ASP A 252 -43.11 7.98 2.16
CA ASP A 252 -42.80 6.93 1.21
C ASP A 252 -41.51 6.20 1.61
N GLN A 253 -41.60 4.90 1.87
CA GLN A 253 -40.48 4.05 2.28
C GLN A 253 -39.33 4.05 1.25
N LEU A 254 -39.62 4.40 -0.01
CA LEU A 254 -38.61 4.52 -1.06
C LEU A 254 -37.56 5.61 -0.77
N GLY A 255 -37.96 6.75 -0.21
CA GLY A 255 -37.05 7.89 0.00
C GLY A 255 -36.02 7.64 1.12
N VAL A 256 -36.43 6.94 2.17
CA VAL A 256 -35.52 6.53 3.26
C VAL A 256 -34.58 5.42 2.79
N ALA A 257 -35.08 4.47 2.00
CA ALA A 257 -34.25 3.45 1.37
C ALA A 257 -33.20 4.06 0.43
N GLN A 258 -33.57 5.08 -0.35
CA GLN A 258 -32.64 5.81 -1.22
C GLN A 258 -31.56 6.57 -0.43
N LEU A 259 -31.92 7.20 0.69
CA LEU A 259 -30.95 7.89 1.54
C LEU A 259 -29.98 6.91 2.19
N LEU A 260 -30.49 5.78 2.70
CA LEU A 260 -29.66 4.71 3.28
C LEU A 260 -28.76 4.07 2.23
N SER A 261 -29.25 3.85 1.00
CA SER A 261 -28.44 3.35 -0.12
C SER A 261 -27.28 4.31 -0.42
N LYS A 262 -27.55 5.62 -0.45
CA LYS A 262 -26.54 6.64 -0.71
C LYS A 262 -25.47 6.73 0.39
N GLU A 263 -25.87 6.57 1.65
CA GLU A 263 -24.93 6.50 2.79
C GLU A 263 -24.11 5.20 2.77
N LEU A 264 -24.73 4.06 2.42
CA LEU A 264 -24.03 2.79 2.22
C LEU A 264 -23.01 2.89 1.08
N GLU A 265 -23.35 3.54 -0.04
CA GLU A 265 -22.44 3.81 -1.15
C GLU A 265 -21.26 4.71 -0.74
N GLU A 266 -21.48 5.72 0.11
CA GLU A 266 -20.42 6.58 0.65
C GLU A 266 -19.51 5.82 1.62
N ILE A 267 -20.06 4.98 2.49
CA ILE A 267 -19.28 4.10 3.38
C ILE A 267 -18.44 3.12 2.56
N GLN A 268 -19.03 2.50 1.53
CA GLN A 268 -18.34 1.59 0.64
C GLN A 268 -17.18 2.29 -0.07
N ARG A 269 -17.40 3.49 -0.65
CA ARG A 269 -16.32 4.30 -1.23
C ARG A 269 -15.19 4.61 -0.25
N ARG A 270 -15.51 4.86 1.02
CA ARG A 270 -14.49 5.09 2.07
C ARG A 270 -13.76 3.82 2.45
N ILE A 271 -14.43 2.68 2.50
CA ILE A 271 -13.80 1.37 2.71
C ILE A 271 -12.89 1.04 1.54
N ASP A 272 -13.31 1.27 0.30
CA ASP A 272 -12.50 1.04 -0.89
C ASP A 272 -11.29 1.98 -0.96
N ALA A 273 -11.46 3.25 -0.56
CA ALA A 273 -10.37 4.22 -0.39
C ALA A 273 -9.38 3.79 0.70
N LEU A 274 -9.88 3.30 1.84
CA LEU A 274 -9.02 2.73 2.88
C LEU A 274 -8.33 1.45 2.40
N ALA A 275 -9.02 0.57 1.68
CA ALA A 275 -8.48 -0.65 1.12
C ALA A 275 -7.39 -0.37 0.08
N THR A 276 -7.49 0.72 -0.69
CA THR A 276 -6.42 1.18 -1.59
C THR A 276 -5.26 1.84 -0.83
N MET A 277 -5.52 2.41 0.35
CA MET A 277 -4.48 2.96 1.24
C MET A 277 -3.79 1.90 2.11
N VAL A 278 -4.43 0.75 2.39
CA VAL A 278 -3.87 -0.32 3.25
C VAL A 278 -2.57 -0.89 2.68
N PRO A 279 -2.45 -1.22 1.37
CA PRO A 279 -1.17 -1.58 0.76
C PRO A 279 -0.11 -0.48 0.92
N GLN A 280 -0.52 0.80 0.86
CA GLN A 280 0.38 1.93 1.11
C GLN A 280 0.81 2.03 2.58
N GLY A 281 -0.04 1.64 3.53
CA GLY A 281 0.31 1.49 4.94
C GLY A 281 1.26 0.31 5.19
N LEU A 282 1.04 -0.82 4.51
CA LEU A 282 1.90 -2.00 4.57
C LEU A 282 3.27 -1.77 3.89
N ARG A 283 3.38 -0.84 2.94
CA ARG A 283 4.68 -0.37 2.41
C ARG A 283 5.62 0.12 3.51
N TYR A 284 5.10 0.66 4.61
CA TYR A 284 5.90 1.10 5.77
C TYR A 284 6.26 -0.04 6.73
N ALA A 285 5.72 -1.25 6.55
CA ALA A 285 6.06 -2.44 7.32
C ALA A 285 7.18 -3.29 6.69
N ALA A 286 7.59 -3.02 5.45
CA ALA A 286 8.72 -3.71 4.83
C ALA A 286 10.09 -3.15 5.22
N PHE A 287 11.08 -4.04 5.26
CA PHE A 287 12.47 -3.66 5.50
C PHE A 287 13.04 -2.92 4.27
N PRO A 288 13.61 -1.72 4.44
CA PRO A 288 14.43 -1.10 3.40
C PRO A 288 15.57 -2.03 2.99
N LEU A 289 15.94 -2.07 1.71
CA LEU A 289 17.17 -2.74 1.25
C LEU A 289 18.41 -2.22 1.99
N ASP A 290 18.45 -0.93 2.31
CA ASP A 290 19.53 -0.31 3.09
C ASP A 290 19.68 -0.92 4.50
N HIS A 291 18.62 -1.56 5.01
CA HIS A 291 18.55 -2.21 6.31
C HIS A 291 18.53 -3.75 6.18
N TYR A 292 18.93 -4.29 5.02
CA TYR A 292 18.91 -5.72 4.76
C TYR A 292 19.71 -6.56 5.78
N ASP A 293 20.85 -6.05 6.28
CA ASP A 293 21.62 -6.73 7.34
C ASP A 293 20.77 -6.99 8.59
N LEU A 294 19.99 -5.98 9.02
CA LEU A 294 19.10 -6.12 10.17
C LEU A 294 18.00 -7.14 9.88
N TYR A 295 17.40 -7.10 8.69
CA TYR A 295 16.42 -8.09 8.25
C TYR A 295 17.01 -9.50 8.35
N ARG A 296 18.18 -9.74 7.75
CA ARG A 296 18.79 -11.08 7.68
C ARG A 296 19.19 -11.63 9.04
N ARG A 297 19.58 -10.77 9.99
CA ARG A 297 19.88 -11.18 11.37
C ARG A 297 18.64 -11.47 12.21
N THR A 298 17.55 -10.76 11.96
CA THR A 298 16.29 -10.89 12.71
C THR A 298 15.40 -11.99 12.17
N HIS A 299 15.37 -12.17 10.86
CA HIS A 299 14.56 -13.14 10.13
C HIS A 299 15.47 -14.25 9.61
N ARG A 300 15.58 -15.32 10.39
CA ARG A 300 16.28 -16.53 9.96
C ARG A 300 15.42 -17.30 8.97
N VAL A 301 16.08 -18.04 8.07
CA VAL A 301 15.39 -18.99 7.18
C VAL A 301 14.64 -20.00 8.07
N PRO A 302 13.30 -20.10 7.95
CA PRO A 302 12.54 -21.05 8.74
C PRO A 302 12.88 -22.48 8.30
N PRO A 303 12.76 -23.49 9.18
CA PRO A 303 12.88 -24.88 8.76
C PRO A 303 11.76 -25.26 7.77
N PRO A 304 11.97 -26.23 6.86
CA PRO A 304 10.92 -26.68 5.94
C PRO A 304 9.75 -27.35 6.69
N PRO A 305 8.52 -27.42 6.11
CA PRO A 305 7.31 -27.87 6.80
C PRO A 305 7.44 -29.22 7.53
N TRP A 306 8.02 -30.23 6.87
CA TRP A 306 8.21 -31.56 7.45
C TRP A 306 9.14 -31.57 8.69
N LEU A 307 10.06 -30.60 8.79
CA LEU A 307 10.95 -30.47 9.94
C LEU A 307 10.28 -29.70 11.07
N GLN A 308 9.42 -28.72 10.76
CA GLN A 308 8.58 -28.02 11.73
C GLN A 308 7.62 -29.00 12.43
N GLU A 309 6.93 -29.84 11.67
CA GLU A 309 6.01 -30.85 12.19
C GLU A 309 6.71 -31.84 13.14
N ARG A 310 7.93 -32.26 12.80
CA ARG A 310 8.73 -33.16 13.66
C ARG A 310 9.24 -32.48 14.93
N ALA A 311 9.64 -31.22 14.84
CA ALA A 311 10.02 -30.42 15.99
C ALA A 311 8.83 -30.27 16.95
N TRP A 312 7.63 -30.00 16.43
CA TRP A 312 6.39 -29.99 17.22
C TRP A 312 6.05 -31.37 17.81
N ALA A 313 6.29 -32.45 17.08
CA ALA A 313 6.06 -33.82 17.54
C ALA A 313 7.13 -34.34 18.52
N GLY A 314 8.15 -33.55 18.87
CA GLY A 314 9.22 -33.95 19.79
C GLY A 314 10.20 -34.99 19.23
N VAL A 315 10.19 -35.22 17.91
CA VAL A 315 11.06 -36.21 17.25
C VAL A 315 12.39 -35.55 16.89
N LEU A 316 13.38 -35.67 17.79
CA LEU A 316 14.71 -35.05 17.66
C LEU A 316 15.69 -35.81 16.76
N THR A 317 15.35 -37.02 16.31
CA THR A 317 16.25 -37.86 15.50
C THR A 317 16.13 -37.49 14.02
N PRO A 318 17.27 -37.30 13.29
CA PRO A 318 17.25 -37.18 11.84
C PRO A 318 16.56 -38.41 11.21
N PRO A 319 15.80 -38.29 10.10
CA PRO A 319 15.32 -39.46 9.40
C PRO A 319 16.50 -40.40 9.05
N ALA A 320 16.27 -41.70 9.13
CA ALA A 320 17.27 -42.69 8.75
C ALA A 320 17.61 -42.56 7.25
N VAL A 321 18.75 -43.13 6.83
CA VAL A 321 19.32 -43.17 5.45
C VAL A 321 18.35 -43.76 4.39
N GLY A 322 17.10 -44.09 4.73
CA GLY A 322 16.13 -44.77 3.86
C GLY A 322 15.25 -43.89 2.97
N GLU A 323 15.37 -42.56 2.99
CA GLU A 323 14.51 -41.67 2.17
C GLU A 323 15.17 -41.17 0.86
N GLY A 324 16.35 -41.70 0.50
CA GLY A 324 16.91 -41.59 -0.85
C GLY A 324 17.47 -40.23 -1.28
N VAL A 325 17.71 -39.28 -0.37
CA VAL A 325 18.31 -37.97 -0.69
C VAL A 325 19.65 -37.80 0.05
N ALA A 326 20.75 -37.88 -0.70
CA ALA A 326 22.11 -37.67 -0.22
C ALA A 326 22.88 -36.76 -1.20
N PHE A 327 23.79 -35.95 -0.66
CA PHE A 327 24.54 -34.96 -1.44
C PHE A 327 26.02 -35.27 -1.53
N ARG A 328 26.54 -35.34 -2.75
CA ARG A 328 27.97 -35.20 -3.01
C ARG A 328 28.27 -33.71 -3.18
N VAL A 329 28.97 -33.12 -2.23
CA VAL A 329 29.30 -31.69 -2.25
C VAL A 329 30.68 -31.51 -2.85
N LEU A 330 30.79 -30.75 -3.93
CA LEU A 330 32.05 -30.42 -4.59
C LEU A 330 32.37 -28.96 -4.30
N ILE A 331 33.49 -28.72 -3.63
CA ILE A 331 33.92 -27.40 -3.17
C ILE A 331 35.14 -27.02 -4.01
N ASP A 332 34.98 -26.01 -4.86
CA ASP A 332 36.09 -25.46 -5.64
C ASP A 332 36.94 -24.53 -4.78
N ALA A 333 38.19 -24.93 -4.52
CA ALA A 333 39.13 -24.15 -3.74
C ALA A 333 40.02 -23.20 -4.55
N GLY A 334 39.86 -23.17 -5.89
CA GLY A 334 40.47 -22.20 -6.79
C GLY A 334 41.97 -21.92 -6.53
N ALA A 335 42.30 -20.65 -6.31
CA ALA A 335 43.67 -20.13 -6.15
C ALA A 335 44.34 -20.45 -4.80
N GLY A 336 43.83 -21.41 -4.02
CA GLY A 336 44.58 -21.95 -2.89
C GLY A 336 44.23 -21.37 -1.52
N ASP A 337 43.00 -20.91 -1.26
CA ASP A 337 42.63 -20.39 0.08
C ASP A 337 42.06 -21.50 1.00
N PRO A 338 42.89 -22.08 1.90
CA PRO A 338 42.44 -23.13 2.82
C PRO A 338 41.48 -22.60 3.90
N ILE A 339 41.50 -21.30 4.22
CA ILE A 339 40.62 -20.70 5.22
C ILE A 339 39.21 -20.61 4.66
N ALA A 340 39.09 -20.16 3.41
CA ALA A 340 37.82 -20.14 2.70
C ALA A 340 37.21 -21.55 2.58
N ALA A 341 38.01 -22.55 2.18
CA ALA A 341 37.55 -23.94 2.07
C ALA A 341 37.09 -24.49 3.43
N ARG A 342 37.85 -24.22 4.50
CA ARG A 342 37.46 -24.60 5.86
C ARG A 342 36.17 -23.92 6.31
N SER A 343 36.00 -22.63 6.03
CA SER A 343 34.77 -21.89 6.36
C SER A 343 33.54 -22.57 5.75
N THR A 344 33.61 -22.96 4.48
CA THR A 344 32.52 -23.68 3.81
C THR A 344 32.25 -25.05 4.47
N VAL A 345 33.30 -25.84 4.73
CA VAL A 345 33.18 -27.15 5.39
C VAL A 345 32.57 -27.05 6.79
N ASP A 346 32.94 -26.03 7.56
CA ASP A 346 32.41 -25.83 8.90
C ASP A 346 30.90 -25.51 8.86
N THR A 347 30.40 -24.81 7.83
CA THR A 347 28.95 -24.62 7.63
C THR A 347 28.22 -25.89 7.18
N LEU A 348 28.89 -26.78 6.43
CA LEU A 348 28.36 -28.11 6.08
C LEU A 348 28.25 -29.03 7.30
N ARG A 349 29.25 -29.02 8.19
CA ARG A 349 29.25 -29.75 9.46
C ARG A 349 28.10 -29.35 10.38
N ALA A 350 27.70 -28.07 10.32
CA ALA A 350 26.60 -27.53 11.10
C ALA A 350 25.20 -27.87 10.54
N GLN A 351 25.09 -28.47 9.34
CA GLN A 351 23.81 -28.79 8.74
C GLN A 351 23.08 -29.89 9.51
N PRO A 352 21.76 -29.76 9.78
CA PRO A 352 20.97 -30.80 10.44
C PRO A 352 20.86 -32.09 9.62
N TRP A 353 21.03 -32.01 8.30
CA TRP A 353 21.00 -33.16 7.41
C TRP A 353 22.39 -33.81 7.33
N PRO A 354 22.60 -35.04 7.85
CA PRO A 354 23.94 -35.61 7.96
C PRO A 354 24.41 -36.34 6.69
N HIS A 355 23.51 -36.59 5.73
CA HIS A 355 23.77 -37.42 4.55
C HIS A 355 24.42 -36.62 3.42
N TRP A 356 25.68 -36.30 3.61
CA TRP A 356 26.52 -35.65 2.61
C TRP A 356 27.97 -36.15 2.68
N GLN A 357 28.68 -35.99 1.57
CA GLN A 357 30.13 -36.18 1.47
C GLN A 357 30.74 -35.02 0.69
N ALA A 358 31.75 -34.37 1.25
CA ALA A 358 32.39 -33.21 0.65
C ALA A 358 33.73 -33.58 -0.01
N TRP A 359 33.96 -33.07 -1.21
CA TRP A 359 35.21 -33.16 -1.95
C TRP A 359 35.72 -31.75 -2.21
N ILE A 360 36.87 -31.43 -1.63
CA ILE A 360 37.58 -30.18 -1.86
C ILE A 360 38.48 -30.38 -3.07
N VAL A 361 38.25 -29.59 -4.12
CA VAL A 361 38.97 -29.68 -5.39
C VAL A 361 39.92 -28.49 -5.49
N GLY A 362 41.22 -28.75 -5.58
CA GLY A 362 42.22 -27.70 -5.75
C GLY A 362 43.63 -28.25 -5.93
N ALA A 363 44.36 -27.68 -6.89
CA ALA A 363 45.71 -28.14 -7.25
C ALA A 363 46.80 -27.63 -6.29
N ASP A 364 46.48 -26.64 -5.44
CA ASP A 364 47.42 -26.05 -4.49
C ASP A 364 47.75 -27.04 -3.35
N PRO A 365 49.04 -27.37 -3.11
CA PRO A 365 49.45 -28.23 -2.00
C PRO A 365 48.89 -27.81 -0.63
N VAL A 366 48.78 -26.50 -0.38
CA VAL A 366 48.25 -25.94 0.87
C VAL A 366 46.78 -26.32 1.06
N VAL A 367 45.99 -26.30 -0.02
CA VAL A 367 44.59 -26.74 -0.02
C VAL A 367 44.50 -28.24 0.19
N THR A 368 45.34 -29.04 -0.48
CA THR A 368 45.32 -30.50 -0.31
C THR A 368 45.70 -30.92 1.12
N ASP A 369 46.67 -30.24 1.73
CA ASP A 369 47.07 -30.47 3.12
C ASP A 369 45.95 -30.06 4.10
N ALA A 370 45.32 -28.90 3.86
CA ALA A 370 44.17 -28.47 4.64
C ALA A 370 42.98 -29.44 4.51
N ALA A 371 42.73 -29.96 3.31
CA ALA A 371 41.72 -30.99 3.08
C ALA A 371 42.03 -32.28 3.83
N ALA A 372 43.29 -32.72 3.88
CA ALA A 372 43.70 -33.89 4.65
C ALA A 372 43.50 -33.69 6.16
N LEU A 373 43.82 -32.50 6.68
CA LEU A 373 43.56 -32.15 8.09
C LEU A 373 42.05 -32.15 8.40
N MET A 374 41.23 -31.61 7.50
CA MET A 374 39.78 -31.63 7.66
C MET A 374 39.19 -33.05 7.57
N ALA A 375 39.72 -33.90 6.69
CA ALA A 375 39.34 -35.30 6.56
C ALA A 375 39.67 -36.12 7.82
N ALA A 376 40.77 -35.81 8.51
CA ALA A 376 41.11 -36.42 9.79
C ALA A 376 40.11 -36.06 10.90
N ALA A 377 39.47 -34.89 10.83
CA ALA A 377 38.47 -34.44 11.79
C ALA A 377 37.04 -34.91 11.45
N ASP A 378 36.70 -35.07 10.17
CA ASP A 378 35.41 -35.57 9.71
C ASP A 378 35.61 -36.48 8.48
N PRO A 379 35.34 -37.80 8.57
CA PRO A 379 35.59 -38.74 7.47
C PRO A 379 34.71 -38.52 6.23
N ARG A 380 33.70 -37.64 6.33
CA ARG A 380 32.88 -37.22 5.18
C ARG A 380 33.60 -36.20 4.28
N VAL A 381 34.73 -35.63 4.71
CA VAL A 381 35.50 -34.65 3.93
C VAL A 381 36.67 -35.35 3.25
N ARG A 382 36.91 -35.02 1.98
CA ARG A 382 38.01 -35.54 1.16
C ARG A 382 38.61 -34.44 0.30
N GLY A 383 39.85 -34.62 -0.14
CA GLY A 383 40.55 -33.69 -1.05
C GLY A 383 41.00 -34.38 -2.33
N VAL A 384 40.97 -33.65 -3.44
CA VAL A 384 41.53 -34.04 -4.74
C VAL A 384 42.20 -32.85 -5.41
N SER A 385 43.22 -33.12 -6.22
CA SER A 385 44.01 -32.07 -6.87
C SER A 385 43.33 -31.46 -8.09
N ALA A 386 42.51 -32.24 -8.81
CA ALA A 386 41.77 -31.74 -9.96
C ALA A 386 40.37 -32.36 -10.07
N TRP A 387 39.50 -31.69 -10.83
CA TRP A 387 38.16 -32.18 -11.17
C TRP A 387 38.19 -33.54 -11.89
N ALA A 388 39.23 -33.80 -12.69
CA ALA A 388 39.43 -35.07 -13.39
C ALA A 388 39.77 -36.24 -12.43
N ASP A 389 40.27 -35.95 -11.23
CA ASP A 389 40.66 -36.95 -10.23
C ASP A 389 39.49 -37.36 -9.33
N LEU A 390 38.31 -36.74 -9.50
CA LEU A 390 37.12 -37.11 -8.75
C LEU A 390 36.72 -38.55 -9.09
N PRO A 391 36.58 -39.45 -8.10
CA PRO A 391 36.11 -40.80 -8.38
C PRO A 391 34.68 -40.75 -8.92
N PRO A 392 34.28 -41.72 -9.78
CA PRO A 392 32.89 -41.82 -10.20
C PRO A 392 31.98 -42.02 -8.99
N ASP A 393 30.77 -41.45 -9.05
CA ASP A 393 29.75 -41.76 -8.06
C ASP A 393 29.03 -43.05 -8.49
N GLU A 394 29.16 -44.12 -7.70
CA GLU A 394 28.51 -45.41 -7.95
C GLU A 394 27.01 -45.40 -7.57
N GLY A 395 26.36 -44.23 -7.65
CA GLY A 395 24.95 -44.03 -7.32
C GLY A 395 24.68 -43.84 -5.83
N ALA A 396 25.71 -43.56 -5.03
CA ALA A 396 25.56 -43.33 -3.59
C ALA A 396 24.95 -41.95 -3.29
N PHE A 397 25.19 -40.96 -4.14
CA PHE A 397 24.65 -39.61 -3.99
C PHE A 397 23.83 -39.20 -5.23
N PRO A 398 22.49 -39.23 -5.16
CA PRO A 398 21.65 -38.85 -6.30
C PRO A 398 21.75 -37.34 -6.64
N TRP A 399 22.27 -36.53 -5.73
CA TRP A 399 22.45 -35.09 -5.90
C TRP A 399 23.91 -34.68 -5.73
N CYS A 400 24.37 -33.78 -6.59
CA CYS A 400 25.68 -33.16 -6.53
C CYS A 400 25.52 -31.66 -6.24
N LEU A 401 26.10 -31.15 -5.16
CA LEU A 401 26.06 -29.74 -4.78
C LEU A 401 27.38 -29.08 -5.17
N LEU A 402 27.34 -28.04 -6.00
CA LEU A 402 28.52 -27.26 -6.40
C LEU A 402 28.63 -25.99 -5.57
N LEU A 403 29.77 -25.80 -4.91
CA LEU A 403 30.09 -24.64 -4.09
C LEU A 403 31.48 -24.09 -4.43
N GLU A 404 31.69 -22.81 -4.20
CA GLU A 404 33.02 -22.20 -4.16
C GLU A 404 33.51 -22.13 -2.70
N ALA A 405 34.83 -22.28 -2.50
CA ALA A 405 35.43 -22.09 -1.20
C ALA A 405 35.19 -20.66 -0.70
N GLY A 406 34.74 -20.54 0.54
CA GLY A 406 34.34 -19.27 1.16
C GLY A 406 32.84 -19.02 1.13
N GLU A 407 32.07 -19.76 0.32
CA GLU A 407 30.61 -19.73 0.40
C GLU A 407 30.14 -20.38 1.71
N ARG A 408 29.20 -19.72 2.38
CA ARG A 408 28.66 -20.13 3.67
C ARG A 408 27.20 -20.54 3.52
N LEU A 409 26.88 -21.77 3.88
CA LEU A 409 25.51 -22.26 3.84
C LEU A 409 24.71 -21.76 5.05
N ASP A 410 23.46 -21.37 4.82
CA ASP A 410 22.50 -21.15 5.90
C ASP A 410 22.29 -22.47 6.69
N PRO A 411 22.08 -22.42 8.02
CA PRO A 411 21.84 -23.63 8.81
C PRO A 411 20.74 -24.55 8.26
N MET A 412 19.73 -24.02 7.55
CA MET A 412 18.62 -24.78 6.97
C MET A 412 18.81 -25.12 5.47
N ALA A 413 19.98 -24.88 4.88
CA ALA A 413 20.24 -25.09 3.46
C ALA A 413 19.96 -26.53 2.98
N LEU A 414 20.62 -27.55 3.56
CA LEU A 414 20.39 -28.93 3.15
C LEU A 414 18.96 -29.41 3.45
N PRO A 415 18.33 -29.12 4.61
CA PRO A 415 16.92 -29.41 4.84
C PRO A 415 15.97 -28.88 3.75
N TRP A 416 16.17 -27.64 3.28
CA TRP A 416 15.37 -27.06 2.20
C TRP A 416 15.63 -27.74 0.85
N LEU A 417 16.88 -28.06 0.52
CA LEU A 417 17.20 -28.82 -0.69
C LEU A 417 16.58 -30.24 -0.67
N VAL A 418 16.56 -30.89 0.50
CA VAL A 418 15.88 -32.17 0.70
C VAL A 418 14.37 -32.03 0.50
N HIS A 419 13.77 -30.95 1.03
CA HIS A 419 12.36 -30.66 0.81
C HIS A 419 12.07 -30.49 -0.69
N ALA A 420 12.85 -29.66 -1.38
CA ALA A 420 12.70 -29.42 -2.82
C ALA A 420 12.85 -30.72 -3.63
N ALA A 421 13.84 -31.56 -3.32
CA ALA A 421 14.06 -32.86 -3.96
C ALA A 421 12.86 -33.81 -3.81
N ARG A 422 12.14 -33.76 -2.69
CA ARG A 422 10.94 -34.57 -2.45
C ARG A 422 9.72 -34.04 -3.17
N GLN A 423 9.56 -32.72 -3.21
CA GLN A 423 8.43 -32.08 -3.89
C GLN A 423 8.56 -32.14 -5.41
N THR A 424 9.79 -32.18 -5.92
CA THR A 424 10.07 -32.21 -7.36
C THR A 424 11.06 -33.32 -7.74
N PRO A 425 10.66 -34.61 -7.63
CA PRO A 425 11.52 -35.75 -7.94
C PRO A 425 12.00 -35.83 -9.40
N GLN A 426 11.49 -35.00 -10.29
CA GLN A 426 11.87 -34.85 -11.70
C GLN A 426 12.85 -33.71 -11.96
N ALA A 427 13.16 -32.87 -10.96
CA ALA A 427 14.06 -31.72 -11.13
C ALA A 427 15.45 -32.15 -11.58
N ALA A 428 15.99 -31.43 -12.58
CA ALA A 428 17.36 -31.61 -13.06
C ALA A 428 18.35 -30.87 -12.16
N ALA A 429 17.99 -29.70 -11.64
CA ALA A 429 18.76 -28.99 -10.63
C ALA A 429 17.91 -28.03 -9.78
N PHE A 430 18.49 -27.63 -8.65
CA PHE A 430 18.01 -26.61 -7.74
C PHE A 430 18.97 -25.44 -7.64
N TYR A 431 18.41 -24.24 -7.49
CA TYR A 431 19.13 -23.00 -7.20
C TYR A 431 18.31 -22.15 -6.22
N TRP A 432 18.92 -21.14 -5.61
CA TRP A 432 18.34 -20.48 -4.43
C TRP A 432 18.72 -19.00 -4.34
N ASP A 433 18.02 -18.27 -3.45
CA ASP A 433 18.36 -16.88 -3.15
C ASP A 433 19.66 -16.82 -2.35
N GLU A 434 20.49 -15.82 -2.64
CA GLU A 434 21.80 -15.67 -2.00
C GLU A 434 22.05 -14.21 -1.64
N ASP A 435 22.99 -13.98 -0.73
CA ASP A 435 23.47 -12.63 -0.42
C ASP A 435 24.99 -12.60 -0.28
N THR A 436 25.53 -11.43 0.04
CA THR A 436 26.95 -11.21 0.26
C THR A 436 27.22 -10.87 1.72
N LEU A 437 28.17 -11.55 2.36
CA LEU A 437 28.75 -11.19 3.63
C LEU A 437 29.94 -10.27 3.39
N HIS A 438 29.78 -8.99 3.74
CA HIS A 438 30.84 -8.00 3.67
C HIS A 438 31.56 -7.86 5.01
N HIS A 439 32.89 -7.85 4.96
CA HIS A 439 33.75 -7.54 6.10
C HIS A 439 34.11 -6.04 6.10
N ALA A 440 33.62 -5.28 7.08
CA ALA A 440 34.01 -3.87 7.21
C ALA A 440 35.51 -3.74 7.56
N GLY A 441 36.34 -3.31 6.61
CA GLY A 441 37.78 -3.18 6.77
C GLY A 441 38.21 -1.76 7.20
N GLY A 442 38.84 -1.66 8.37
CA GLY A 442 39.60 -0.47 8.82
C GLY A 442 39.95 -0.52 10.30
N ARG A 443 41.20 -0.91 10.65
CA ARG A 443 41.92 -0.81 11.97
C ARG A 443 41.15 -1.00 13.30
N ALA A 444 39.91 -1.42 13.31
CA ALA A 444 39.13 -1.77 14.50
C ALA A 444 39.07 -3.30 14.64
N PRO A 445 39.08 -3.83 15.88
CA PRO A 445 39.15 -5.26 16.11
C PRO A 445 37.87 -5.95 15.62
N ALA A 446 38.03 -7.20 15.17
CA ALA A 446 36.99 -8.07 14.62
C ALA A 446 35.63 -7.96 15.33
N ARG A 447 34.56 -7.76 14.55
CA ARG A 447 33.09 -7.91 14.80
C ARG A 447 32.41 -6.71 14.14
N GLU A 448 31.98 -6.76 12.89
CA GLU A 448 30.67 -7.30 12.49
C GLU A 448 30.71 -7.64 11.00
N GLU A 449 30.51 -8.91 10.64
CA GLU A 449 30.19 -9.31 9.27
C GLU A 449 28.79 -8.80 8.95
N ARG A 450 28.58 -8.14 7.82
CA ARG A 450 27.25 -7.60 7.44
C ARG A 450 26.73 -8.25 6.17
N HIS A 451 25.48 -8.68 6.19
CA HIS A 451 24.77 -9.14 5.00
C HIS A 451 24.39 -7.93 4.13
N VAL A 452 24.78 -7.99 2.86
CA VAL A 452 24.56 -6.96 1.85
C VAL A 452 24.19 -7.62 0.52
N ARG A 453 23.67 -6.84 -0.43
CA ARG A 453 23.37 -7.28 -1.80
C ARG A 453 22.52 -8.56 -1.87
N PRO A 454 21.27 -8.54 -1.38
CA PRO A 454 20.37 -9.67 -1.57
C PRO A 454 20.12 -9.91 -3.06
N LEU A 455 20.28 -11.17 -3.49
CA LEU A 455 19.96 -11.64 -4.82
C LEU A 455 18.73 -12.55 -4.73
N LEU A 456 17.56 -11.92 -4.87
CA LEU A 456 16.27 -12.59 -4.96
C LEU A 456 16.10 -13.11 -6.39
N ARG A 457 16.24 -14.41 -6.56
CA ARG A 457 16.11 -15.07 -7.86
C ARG A 457 14.66 -15.32 -8.19
N ARG A 458 14.37 -15.47 -9.47
CA ARG A 458 13.04 -15.83 -9.97
C ARG A 458 13.01 -17.29 -10.42
N ALA A 459 11.82 -17.78 -10.74
CA ALA A 459 11.68 -19.03 -11.47
C ALA A 459 12.48 -18.98 -12.80
N PHE A 460 12.89 -20.15 -13.27
CA PHE A 460 13.81 -20.24 -14.39
C PHE A 460 13.14 -19.74 -15.67
N ASP A 461 13.71 -18.69 -16.24
CA ASP A 461 13.29 -18.08 -17.50
C ASP A 461 14.43 -18.16 -18.51
N ALA A 462 14.20 -18.95 -19.56
CA ALA A 462 15.16 -19.11 -20.64
C ALA A 462 15.41 -17.80 -21.41
N GLU A 463 14.42 -16.91 -21.56
CA GLU A 463 14.63 -15.62 -22.23
C GLU A 463 15.61 -14.76 -21.42
N ALA A 464 15.36 -14.61 -20.13
CA ALA A 464 16.23 -13.85 -19.24
C ALA A 464 17.63 -14.48 -19.14
N MET A 465 17.71 -15.81 -19.12
CA MET A 465 18.99 -16.55 -19.08
C MET A 465 19.89 -16.24 -20.29
N LEU A 466 19.35 -15.87 -21.44
CA LEU A 466 20.18 -15.47 -22.60
C LEU A 466 20.94 -14.16 -22.37
N GLU A 467 20.37 -13.26 -21.58
CA GLU A 467 20.86 -11.90 -21.35
C GLU A 467 21.60 -11.76 -20.00
N LEU A 468 21.18 -12.53 -19.00
CA LEU A 468 21.72 -12.50 -17.64
C LEU A 468 21.67 -13.90 -16.99
N ASN A 469 22.75 -14.32 -16.30
CA ASN A 469 22.71 -15.54 -15.50
C ASN A 469 21.79 -15.36 -14.27
N ILE A 470 20.57 -15.90 -14.35
CA ILE A 470 19.55 -15.83 -13.29
C ILE A 470 19.65 -16.94 -12.25
N VAL A 471 20.36 -18.04 -12.55
CA VAL A 471 20.47 -19.24 -11.71
C VAL A 471 21.60 -19.12 -10.67
N GLY A 472 22.65 -18.36 -11.01
CA GLY A 472 23.80 -18.16 -10.13
C GLY A 472 24.97 -19.07 -10.44
N ARG A 473 25.91 -19.14 -9.50
CA ARG A 473 27.15 -19.91 -9.64
C ARG A 473 27.13 -21.24 -8.90
N SER A 474 26.25 -21.38 -7.91
CA SER A 474 26.18 -22.53 -7.02
C SER A 474 24.81 -23.18 -7.21
N LEU A 475 24.80 -24.49 -7.36
CA LEU A 475 23.61 -25.26 -7.73
C LEU A 475 23.68 -26.67 -7.16
N ALA A 476 22.52 -27.27 -6.91
CA ALA A 476 22.39 -28.68 -6.60
C ALA A 476 21.79 -29.41 -7.80
N LEU A 477 22.60 -30.20 -8.50
CA LEU A 477 22.22 -30.90 -9.73
C LEU A 477 22.02 -32.40 -9.49
N ARG A 478 21.13 -33.01 -10.26
CA ARG A 478 20.93 -34.45 -10.24
C ARG A 478 22.12 -35.15 -10.87
N ALA A 479 22.68 -36.14 -10.17
CA ALA A 479 23.85 -36.88 -10.64
C ALA A 479 23.61 -37.54 -12.02
N SER A 480 22.42 -38.12 -12.23
CA SER A 480 22.06 -38.72 -13.53
C SER A 480 21.94 -37.69 -14.67
N ALA A 481 21.47 -36.47 -14.37
CA ALA A 481 21.36 -35.41 -15.36
C ALA A 481 22.76 -34.91 -15.79
N LEU A 482 23.68 -34.74 -14.83
CA LEU A 482 25.08 -34.42 -15.12
C LEU A 482 25.73 -35.49 -15.99
N GLN A 483 25.55 -36.76 -15.65
CA GLN A 483 26.18 -37.88 -16.35
C GLN A 483 25.70 -37.97 -17.81
N ALA A 484 24.44 -37.61 -18.09
CA ALA A 484 23.89 -37.55 -19.43
C ALA A 484 24.50 -36.44 -20.30
N VAL A 485 24.92 -35.32 -19.70
CA VAL A 485 25.46 -34.15 -20.42
C VAL A 485 26.98 -34.06 -20.41
N ALA A 486 27.65 -34.78 -19.51
CA ALA A 486 29.10 -34.75 -19.33
C ALA A 486 29.91 -35.01 -20.62
N PRO A 487 29.56 -35.98 -21.50
CA PRO A 487 30.31 -36.18 -22.75
C PRO A 487 30.22 -34.97 -23.70
N ALA A 488 29.05 -34.35 -23.79
CA ALA A 488 28.83 -33.18 -24.65
C ALA A 488 29.57 -31.94 -24.11
N LEU A 489 29.54 -31.74 -22.79
CA LEU A 489 30.27 -30.67 -22.13
C LEU A 489 31.80 -30.87 -22.24
N ALA A 490 32.30 -32.09 -22.05
CA ALA A 490 33.73 -32.39 -22.23
C ALA A 490 34.20 -32.16 -23.67
N ALA A 491 33.35 -32.45 -24.66
CA ALA A 491 33.63 -32.14 -26.07
C ALA A 491 33.63 -30.61 -26.34
N ALA A 492 32.74 -29.86 -25.68
CA ALA A 492 32.70 -28.40 -25.75
C ALA A 492 33.94 -27.76 -25.09
N GLU A 493 34.47 -28.40 -24.05
CA GLU A 493 35.63 -27.95 -23.27
C GLU A 493 36.98 -28.39 -23.83
N ALA A 494 37.05 -29.30 -24.82
CA ALA A 494 38.32 -29.83 -25.36
C ALA A 494 39.31 -28.77 -25.92
N THR A 495 38.91 -27.50 -25.96
CA THR A 495 39.75 -26.31 -26.24
C THR A 495 40.35 -25.62 -24.99
N GLN A 496 40.00 -26.03 -23.77
CA GLN A 496 40.51 -25.52 -22.48
C GLN A 496 40.71 -26.69 -21.49
N ALA A 497 41.76 -26.66 -20.66
CA ALA A 497 42.16 -27.79 -19.82
C ALA A 497 41.27 -28.06 -18.57
N ALA A 498 39.97 -27.76 -18.62
CA ALA A 498 39.04 -27.86 -17.49
C ALA A 498 37.80 -28.70 -17.87
N GLY A 499 37.33 -29.58 -16.97
CA GLY A 499 36.17 -30.46 -17.19
C GLY A 499 34.81 -29.85 -16.81
N PRO A 500 33.68 -30.56 -16.99
CA PRO A 500 32.32 -29.99 -17.11
C PRO A 500 31.75 -29.35 -15.83
N LEU A 501 32.48 -29.51 -14.73
CA LEU A 501 32.18 -28.96 -13.40
C LEU A 501 33.08 -27.76 -13.06
N SER A 502 33.88 -27.30 -14.02
CA SER A 502 34.85 -26.22 -13.89
C SER A 502 34.25 -24.95 -13.29
N PRO A 503 35.03 -24.18 -12.50
CA PRO A 503 34.63 -22.87 -12.01
C PRO A 503 34.52 -21.82 -13.11
N ALA A 504 35.01 -22.10 -14.31
CA ALA A 504 34.91 -21.17 -15.43
C ALA A 504 33.43 -20.82 -15.65
N PRO A 505 33.06 -19.52 -15.63
CA PRO A 505 31.67 -19.08 -15.83
C PRO A 505 31.03 -19.68 -17.09
N ALA A 506 31.85 -19.83 -18.14
CA ALA A 506 31.54 -20.52 -19.39
C ALA A 506 30.97 -21.93 -19.22
N ALA A 507 31.69 -22.77 -18.47
CA ALA A 507 31.34 -24.17 -18.26
C ALA A 507 30.06 -24.27 -17.42
N ARG A 508 29.93 -23.43 -16.39
CA ARG A 508 28.74 -23.42 -15.53
C ARG A 508 27.48 -22.99 -16.27
N GLU A 509 27.56 -21.98 -17.13
CA GLU A 509 26.41 -21.55 -17.92
C GLU A 509 26.01 -22.59 -18.97
N ALA A 510 26.99 -23.20 -19.65
CA ALA A 510 26.76 -24.32 -20.56
C ALA A 510 26.08 -25.51 -19.87
N LEU A 511 26.51 -25.83 -18.65
CA LEU A 511 25.90 -26.87 -17.81
C LEU A 511 24.44 -26.53 -17.47
N VAL A 512 24.12 -25.28 -17.13
CA VAL A 512 22.73 -24.87 -16.85
C VAL A 512 21.81 -25.11 -18.04
N TRP A 513 22.24 -24.76 -19.26
CA TRP A 513 21.47 -25.05 -20.48
C TRP A 513 21.30 -26.54 -20.74
N ALA A 514 22.37 -27.31 -20.57
CA ALA A 514 22.31 -28.75 -20.72
C ALA A 514 21.35 -29.40 -19.72
N LEU A 515 21.34 -28.92 -18.47
CA LEU A 515 20.41 -29.38 -17.44
C LEU A 515 18.96 -28.97 -17.73
N ALA A 516 18.73 -27.74 -18.20
CA ALA A 516 17.40 -27.27 -18.59
C ALA A 516 16.79 -28.11 -19.73
N GLY A 517 17.63 -28.64 -20.64
CA GLY A 517 17.20 -29.57 -21.69
C GLY A 517 16.82 -30.97 -21.19
N GLN A 518 17.19 -31.34 -19.96
CA GLN A 518 16.94 -32.67 -19.37
C GLN A 518 15.76 -32.69 -18.39
N GLY A 519 15.40 -31.54 -17.82
CA GLY A 519 14.31 -31.43 -16.85
C GLY A 519 14.21 -30.04 -16.22
N PRO A 520 13.21 -29.83 -15.33
CA PRO A 520 12.99 -28.53 -14.74
C PRO A 520 14.14 -28.10 -13.82
N LEU A 521 14.53 -26.83 -13.92
CA LEU A 521 15.38 -26.14 -12.97
C LEU A 521 14.48 -25.44 -11.95
N VAL A 522 14.61 -25.83 -10.69
CA VAL A 522 13.67 -25.41 -9.64
C VAL A 522 14.34 -24.41 -8.70
N HIS A 523 13.71 -23.25 -8.57
CA HIS A 523 14.10 -22.24 -7.60
C HIS A 523 13.62 -22.62 -6.19
N VAL A 524 14.49 -22.51 -5.20
CA VAL A 524 14.17 -22.58 -3.78
C VAL A 524 14.23 -21.15 -3.23
N PRO A 525 13.08 -20.48 -3.01
CA PRO A 525 13.01 -19.06 -2.66
C PRO A 525 13.34 -18.86 -1.17
N GLN A 526 14.59 -19.13 -0.82
CA GLN A 526 15.16 -19.01 0.52
C GLN A 526 16.62 -18.58 0.39
N PHE A 527 17.08 -17.73 1.32
CA PHE A 527 18.49 -17.32 1.41
C PHE A 527 19.37 -18.46 1.93
N LEU A 528 19.68 -19.45 1.08
CA LEU A 528 20.39 -20.66 1.51
C LEU A 528 21.93 -20.50 1.54
N LEU A 529 22.45 -19.41 0.99
CA LEU A 529 23.89 -19.20 0.85
C LEU A 529 24.27 -17.72 0.96
N SER A 530 25.41 -17.48 1.60
CA SER A 530 26.06 -16.18 1.65
C SER A 530 27.48 -16.27 1.08
N ARG A 531 27.83 -15.38 0.15
CA ARG A 531 29.19 -15.26 -0.39
C ARG A 531 30.02 -14.29 0.42
N VAL A 532 31.26 -14.62 0.75
CA VAL A 532 32.14 -13.71 1.48
C VAL A 532 32.85 -12.80 0.47
N ASP A 533 32.67 -11.48 0.60
CA ASP A 533 33.41 -10.50 -0.22
C ASP A 533 34.83 -10.36 0.36
N PRO A 534 35.91 -10.69 -0.37
CA PRO A 534 37.24 -10.32 0.05
C PRO A 534 37.31 -8.78 0.12
N ALA A 535 37.87 -8.22 1.20
CA ALA A 535 37.84 -6.79 1.48
C ALA A 535 38.35 -5.93 0.29
N SER A 536 37.45 -5.52 -0.61
CA SER A 536 37.75 -4.68 -1.78
C SER A 536 37.55 -3.21 -1.46
N THR A 537 38.39 -2.35 -2.03
CA THR A 537 38.27 -0.90 -1.95
C THR A 537 36.98 -0.41 -2.64
N ALA A 538 36.47 0.75 -2.20
CA ALA A 538 35.19 1.32 -2.65
C ALA A 538 35.03 1.53 -4.18
N GLU A 539 36.09 1.41 -4.98
CA GLU A 539 36.03 1.50 -6.46
C GLU A 539 35.59 0.21 -7.16
N GLU A 540 35.78 -0.98 -6.56
CA GLU A 540 35.23 -2.24 -7.10
C GLU A 540 33.74 -2.42 -6.75
N VAL A 541 33.31 -1.76 -5.66
CA VAL A 541 31.92 -1.74 -5.19
C VAL A 541 30.99 -1.08 -6.22
N ASP A 542 31.47 -0.11 -7.01
CA ASP A 542 30.64 0.58 -8.01
C ASP A 542 30.46 -0.24 -9.30
N ARG A 543 31.48 -0.98 -9.74
CA ARG A 543 31.38 -1.91 -10.91
C ARG A 543 30.48 -3.13 -10.66
N SER A 544 30.16 -3.40 -9.39
CA SER A 544 29.35 -4.55 -8.97
C SER A 544 27.84 -4.28 -8.97
N LYS A 545 27.40 -3.01 -9.04
CA LYS A 545 25.99 -2.66 -9.25
C LYS A 545 25.46 -3.18 -10.60
N ASP A 546 26.37 -3.41 -11.55
CA ASP A 546 26.05 -3.93 -12.86
C ASP A 546 25.85 -5.45 -12.90
N GLY A 547 26.05 -6.17 -11.79
CA GLY A 547 26.34 -7.61 -11.83
C GLY A 547 27.67 -7.82 -12.57
N GLY A 548 28.72 -8.26 -11.87
CA GLY A 548 30.07 -8.38 -12.43
C GLY A 548 30.15 -9.04 -13.82
N PRO A 549 31.26 -8.87 -14.57
CA PRO A 549 31.32 -8.98 -16.02
C PRO A 549 30.91 -10.38 -16.53
N GLY A 550 29.62 -10.57 -16.70
CA GLY A 550 29.05 -11.65 -17.49
C GLY A 550 29.36 -11.37 -18.93
N GLU A 551 30.40 -12.03 -19.45
CA GLU A 551 30.39 -12.42 -20.86
C GLU A 551 29.01 -13.04 -21.13
N SER A 552 28.29 -12.67 -22.21
CA SER A 552 26.96 -13.28 -22.37
C SER A 552 27.12 -14.78 -22.52
N VAL A 553 26.21 -15.52 -21.89
CA VAL A 553 25.86 -16.91 -22.21
C VAL A 553 26.01 -17.21 -23.70
N LEU A 554 25.58 -16.28 -24.54
CA LEU A 554 25.65 -16.39 -25.98
C LEU A 554 27.06 -16.27 -26.61
N ARG A 555 27.98 -15.51 -26.01
CA ARG A 555 29.41 -15.55 -26.38
C ARG A 555 30.04 -16.86 -25.96
N LEU A 556 29.56 -17.45 -24.86
CA LEU A 556 30.02 -18.74 -24.37
C LEU A 556 29.47 -19.88 -25.24
N ILE A 557 28.20 -19.84 -25.65
CA ILE A 557 27.62 -20.75 -26.66
C ILE A 557 28.29 -20.59 -28.03
N ALA A 558 28.68 -19.37 -28.41
CA ALA A 558 29.38 -19.12 -29.67
C ALA A 558 30.88 -19.49 -29.64
N ARG A 559 31.51 -19.51 -28.45
CA ARG A 559 32.93 -19.88 -28.25
C ARG A 559 33.11 -21.36 -27.93
N ALA A 560 32.25 -21.94 -27.10
CA ALA A 560 32.06 -23.38 -27.03
C ALA A 560 31.65 -23.83 -28.43
N ALA A 561 32.15 -24.95 -28.93
CA ALA A 561 31.77 -25.46 -30.24
C ALA A 561 30.23 -25.42 -30.36
N PRO A 562 29.62 -24.55 -31.18
CA PRO A 562 28.18 -24.31 -31.15
C PRO A 562 27.39 -25.62 -31.32
N ASP A 563 27.96 -26.57 -32.05
CA ASP A 563 27.42 -27.91 -32.27
C ASP A 563 27.29 -28.76 -30.99
N ALA A 564 28.11 -28.51 -29.96
CA ALA A 564 28.09 -29.27 -28.70
C ALA A 564 26.99 -28.81 -27.73
N LEU A 565 26.63 -27.51 -27.77
CA LEU A 565 25.56 -26.95 -26.93
C LEU A 565 24.22 -26.79 -27.64
N ARG A 566 24.22 -26.73 -28.98
CA ARG A 566 23.02 -26.65 -29.82
C ARG A 566 21.96 -27.73 -29.52
N PRO A 567 22.30 -29.00 -29.20
CA PRO A 567 21.31 -30.00 -28.84
C PRO A 567 20.49 -29.66 -27.60
N TRP A 568 21.01 -28.80 -26.72
CA TRP A 568 20.38 -28.42 -25.45
C TRP A 568 19.61 -27.10 -25.51
N LEU A 569 19.72 -26.36 -26.62
CA LEU A 569 18.87 -25.20 -26.85
C LEU A 569 17.44 -25.65 -27.20
N PRO A 570 16.42 -24.88 -26.79
CA PRO A 570 15.04 -25.12 -27.22
C PRO A 570 14.96 -25.32 -28.74
N ALA A 571 14.19 -26.30 -29.18
CA ALA A 571 14.08 -26.64 -30.60
C ALA A 571 13.72 -25.43 -31.48
N ALA A 572 12.83 -24.56 -30.98
CA ALA A 572 12.41 -23.32 -31.65
C ALA A 572 13.56 -22.33 -31.92
N TRP A 573 14.68 -22.44 -31.19
CA TRP A 573 15.83 -21.55 -31.31
C TRP A 573 16.91 -22.12 -32.23
N GLN A 574 16.86 -23.43 -32.52
CA GLN A 574 17.87 -24.10 -33.32
C GLN A 574 17.82 -23.61 -34.77
N GLY A 575 18.95 -23.16 -35.31
CA GLY A 575 19.04 -22.64 -36.68
C GLY A 575 18.51 -21.21 -36.86
N ARG A 576 17.99 -20.57 -35.80
CA ARG A 576 17.65 -19.15 -35.79
C ARG A 576 18.92 -18.32 -35.61
N ARG A 577 18.95 -17.15 -36.26
CA ARG A 577 20.02 -16.16 -36.11
C ARG A 577 19.59 -15.12 -35.09
N TRP A 578 20.54 -14.65 -34.30
CA TRP A 578 20.36 -13.61 -33.32
C TRP A 578 21.67 -12.86 -33.16
N GLN A 579 21.58 -11.66 -32.59
CA GLN A 579 22.73 -10.80 -32.31
C GLN A 579 22.52 -10.05 -30.99
N ARG A 580 23.64 -9.63 -30.39
CA ARG A 580 23.59 -8.77 -29.21
C ARG A 580 23.44 -7.32 -29.64
N VAL A 581 22.55 -6.62 -28.98
CA VAL A 581 22.31 -5.20 -29.20
C VAL A 581 22.25 -4.47 -27.86
N THR A 582 22.55 -3.18 -27.87
CA THR A 582 22.25 -2.33 -26.73
C THR A 582 20.76 -2.05 -26.67
N ASP A 583 20.23 -1.81 -25.48
CA ASP A 583 18.89 -1.26 -25.32
C ASP A 583 18.74 0.01 -26.17
N PRO A 584 17.69 0.16 -27.00
CA PRO A 584 17.44 1.35 -27.79
C PRO A 584 17.43 2.65 -26.97
N LEU A 585 17.04 2.58 -25.70
CA LEU A 585 17.01 3.72 -24.78
C LEU A 585 18.25 3.83 -23.88
N GLY A 586 19.22 2.90 -24.01
CA GLY A 586 20.40 2.86 -23.15
C GLY A 586 20.12 2.49 -21.68
N ALA A 587 18.89 2.05 -21.37
CA ALA A 587 18.41 1.76 -20.03
C ALA A 587 18.95 0.46 -19.44
N SER A 588 19.08 -0.59 -20.25
CA SER A 588 19.72 -1.84 -19.80
C SER A 588 21.25 -1.69 -19.73
N PRO A 589 21.88 -1.97 -18.56
CA PRO A 589 23.33 -1.99 -18.44
C PRO A 589 23.95 -3.25 -19.09
N LYS A 590 23.11 -4.19 -19.55
CA LYS A 590 23.52 -5.41 -20.24
C LYS A 590 23.05 -5.40 -21.69
N PRO A 591 23.87 -5.91 -22.64
CA PRO A 591 23.39 -6.10 -24.01
C PRO A 591 22.30 -7.17 -24.07
N LEU A 592 21.23 -6.86 -24.79
CA LEU A 592 20.03 -7.67 -25.03
C LEU A 592 20.18 -8.55 -26.27
N VAL A 593 19.23 -9.47 -26.47
CA VAL A 593 19.21 -10.39 -27.61
C VAL A 593 18.17 -9.97 -28.64
N ARG A 594 18.63 -9.62 -29.84
CA ARG A 594 17.78 -9.39 -31.01
C ARG A 594 17.81 -10.60 -31.93
N TRP A 595 16.65 -11.21 -32.14
CA TRP A 595 16.46 -12.26 -33.13
C TRP A 595 16.37 -11.67 -34.53
N THR A 596 17.06 -12.28 -35.50
CA THR A 596 17.02 -11.85 -36.90
C THR A 596 15.88 -12.58 -37.62
N PRO A 597 14.89 -11.88 -38.18
CA PRO A 597 13.83 -12.53 -38.94
C PRO A 597 14.39 -13.19 -40.20
N GLN A 598 13.85 -14.36 -40.55
CA GLN A 598 14.16 -15.04 -41.80
C GLN A 598 13.29 -14.51 -42.95
N ARG A 599 12.12 -13.94 -42.62
CA ARG A 599 11.14 -13.36 -43.55
C ARG A 599 10.92 -11.89 -43.20
N PRO A 600 11.91 -11.00 -43.44
CA PRO A 600 11.76 -9.56 -43.18
C PRO A 600 10.60 -8.93 -43.97
N GLU A 601 10.14 -9.57 -45.05
CA GLU A 601 8.98 -9.19 -45.85
C GLU A 601 7.62 -9.55 -45.25
N ALA A 602 7.58 -10.36 -44.17
CA ALA A 602 6.33 -10.78 -43.54
C ALA A 602 5.52 -9.55 -43.09
N VAL A 603 4.26 -9.47 -43.53
CA VAL A 603 3.42 -8.29 -43.29
C VAL A 603 2.93 -8.27 -41.85
N ILE A 604 3.06 -7.10 -41.20
CA ILE A 604 2.49 -6.82 -39.88
C ILE A 604 1.23 -5.98 -40.09
N SER A 605 0.06 -6.50 -39.73
CA SER A 605 -1.16 -5.70 -39.67
C SER A 605 -1.24 -5.00 -38.32
N VAL A 606 -1.18 -3.67 -38.33
CA VAL A 606 -1.30 -2.82 -37.14
C VAL A 606 -2.75 -2.40 -36.99
N LEU A 607 -3.40 -2.79 -35.90
CA LEU A 607 -4.81 -2.58 -35.63
C LEU A 607 -4.97 -1.39 -34.66
N LEU A 608 -5.53 -0.28 -35.16
CA LEU A 608 -5.63 0.99 -34.45
C LEU A 608 -7.09 1.44 -34.30
N PRO A 609 -7.74 1.18 -33.16
CA PRO A 609 -9.03 1.79 -32.85
C PRO A 609 -8.86 3.29 -32.62
N THR A 610 -9.72 4.12 -33.19
CA THR A 610 -9.67 5.57 -33.01
C THR A 610 -11.06 6.20 -32.95
N ARG A 611 -11.14 7.33 -32.25
CA ARG A 611 -12.28 8.24 -32.28
C ARG A 611 -11.76 9.65 -32.02
N ASP A 612 -11.84 10.51 -33.03
CA ASP A 612 -11.36 11.90 -32.96
C ASP A 612 -9.88 12.00 -32.50
N GLN A 613 -9.44 13.15 -31.99
CA GLN A 613 -8.07 13.37 -31.47
C GLN A 613 -6.97 13.13 -32.52
N LEU A 614 -7.11 13.78 -33.69
CA LEU A 614 -6.20 13.64 -34.83
C LEU A 614 -4.71 13.69 -34.46
N GLY A 615 -4.31 14.57 -33.53
CA GLY A 615 -2.91 14.69 -33.12
C GLY A 615 -2.33 13.38 -32.58
N LEU A 616 -3.08 12.64 -31.77
CA LEU A 616 -2.65 11.36 -31.20
C LEU A 616 -2.51 10.30 -32.31
N LEU A 617 -3.55 10.15 -33.13
CA LEU A 617 -3.57 9.17 -34.22
C LEU A 617 -2.44 9.40 -35.22
N ARG A 618 -2.24 10.66 -35.62
CA ARG A 618 -1.18 11.05 -36.56
C ARG A 618 0.20 10.75 -35.99
N ASP A 619 0.48 11.20 -34.77
CA ASP A 619 1.77 10.93 -34.11
C ASP A 619 2.06 9.43 -33.99
N CYS A 620 1.04 8.62 -33.68
CA CYS A 620 1.16 7.17 -33.61
C CYS A 620 1.55 6.57 -34.98
N ILE A 621 0.80 6.89 -36.04
CA ILE A 621 1.09 6.37 -37.39
C ILE A 621 2.44 6.85 -37.91
N ASP A 622 2.77 8.13 -37.72
CA ASP A 622 4.00 8.73 -38.22
C ASP A 622 5.20 8.07 -37.52
N THR A 623 5.20 7.97 -36.19
CA THR A 623 6.32 7.34 -35.45
C THR A 623 6.47 5.85 -35.76
N LEU A 624 5.38 5.10 -35.96
CA LEU A 624 5.46 3.70 -36.39
C LEU A 624 6.18 3.55 -37.74
N ARG A 625 5.89 4.44 -38.70
CA ARG A 625 6.50 4.41 -40.03
C ARG A 625 7.94 4.90 -40.02
N GLU A 626 8.21 6.00 -39.32
CA GLU A 626 9.54 6.60 -39.22
C GLU A 626 10.54 5.66 -38.53
N GLN A 627 10.09 4.96 -37.49
CA GLN A 627 10.95 4.05 -36.73
C GLN A 627 11.03 2.65 -37.34
N ALA A 628 10.23 2.31 -38.36
CA ALA A 628 10.28 0.99 -39.00
C ALA A 628 11.48 0.86 -39.96
N LEU A 629 12.09 -0.32 -39.98
CA LEU A 629 13.09 -0.69 -40.98
C LEU A 629 12.43 -1.00 -42.33
N HIS A 630 11.25 -1.63 -42.32
CA HIS A 630 10.50 -2.01 -43.50
C HIS A 630 9.06 -1.43 -43.47
N PRO A 631 8.89 -0.10 -43.57
CA PRO A 631 7.58 0.55 -43.46
C PRO A 631 6.58 0.16 -44.57
N GLY A 632 7.07 -0.39 -45.69
CA GLY A 632 6.23 -0.92 -46.78
C GLY A 632 5.59 -2.28 -46.48
N ALA A 633 6.08 -3.00 -45.46
CA ALA A 633 5.51 -4.27 -45.00
C ALA A 633 4.57 -4.09 -43.79
N LEU A 634 4.06 -2.87 -43.59
CA LEU A 634 3.06 -2.53 -42.59
C LEU A 634 1.69 -2.36 -43.24
N ASP A 635 0.70 -3.14 -42.80
CA ASP A 635 -0.71 -2.99 -43.16
C ASP A 635 -1.44 -2.29 -42.00
N ILE A 636 -1.46 -0.96 -42.00
CA ILE A 636 -2.12 -0.18 -40.96
C ILE A 636 -3.63 -0.18 -41.20
N VAL A 637 -4.40 -0.69 -40.24
CA VAL A 637 -5.86 -0.75 -40.26
C VAL A 637 -6.40 0.11 -39.12
N VAL A 638 -7.08 1.19 -39.48
CA VAL A 638 -7.68 2.14 -38.54
C VAL A 638 -9.18 1.83 -38.40
N ALA A 639 -9.64 1.46 -37.21
CA ALA A 639 -11.06 1.34 -36.91
C ALA A 639 -11.61 2.67 -36.39
N ASP A 640 -12.37 3.38 -37.24
CA ASP A 640 -13.04 4.63 -36.86
C ASP A 640 -14.35 4.33 -36.10
N ASN A 641 -14.31 4.49 -34.77
CA ASN A 641 -15.42 4.25 -33.85
C ASN A 641 -16.22 5.53 -33.53
N GLY A 642 -16.63 6.25 -34.57
CA GLY A 642 -17.59 7.34 -34.39
C GLY A 642 -16.96 8.72 -34.42
N SER A 643 -15.87 8.92 -35.15
CA SER A 643 -15.24 10.25 -35.26
C SER A 643 -16.23 11.26 -35.85
N THR A 644 -16.22 12.46 -35.28
CA THR A 644 -17.11 13.57 -35.65
C THR A 644 -16.35 14.85 -35.97
N GLU A 645 -15.08 14.96 -35.57
CA GLU A 645 -14.24 16.11 -35.86
C GLU A 645 -13.93 16.18 -37.35
N PRO A 646 -14.21 17.32 -38.04
CA PRO A 646 -13.97 17.45 -39.47
C PRO A 646 -12.51 17.18 -39.87
N GLU A 647 -11.55 17.59 -39.04
CA GLU A 647 -10.12 17.38 -39.30
C GLU A 647 -9.75 15.90 -39.26
N THR A 648 -10.28 15.14 -38.30
CA THR A 648 -10.07 13.69 -38.20
C THR A 648 -10.66 12.97 -39.39
N LEU A 649 -11.91 13.29 -39.77
CA LEU A 649 -12.57 12.70 -40.93
C LEU A 649 -11.84 12.99 -42.24
N ALA A 650 -11.37 14.23 -42.42
CA ALA A 650 -10.57 14.63 -43.58
C ALA A 650 -9.26 13.83 -43.65
N TYR A 651 -8.53 13.73 -42.53
CA TYR A 651 -7.29 12.97 -42.47
C TYR A 651 -7.49 11.49 -42.80
N LEU A 652 -8.54 10.86 -42.25
CA LEU A 652 -8.86 9.46 -42.51
C LEU A 652 -9.18 9.22 -44.00
N ALA A 653 -9.99 10.08 -44.60
CA ALA A 653 -10.37 9.98 -46.01
C ALA A 653 -9.16 10.17 -46.94
N GLU A 654 -8.33 11.18 -46.67
CA GLU A 654 -7.14 11.48 -47.46
C GLU A 654 -6.09 10.38 -47.35
N GLY A 655 -5.79 9.91 -46.13
CA GLY A 655 -4.82 8.83 -45.90
C GLY A 655 -5.25 7.52 -46.55
N ALA A 656 -6.55 7.19 -46.47
CA ALA A 656 -7.11 6.03 -47.17
C ALA A 656 -6.99 6.15 -48.70
N ALA A 657 -7.24 7.33 -49.27
CA ALA A 657 -7.11 7.58 -50.70
C ALA A 657 -5.66 7.49 -51.20
N ARG A 658 -4.67 7.89 -50.38
CA ARG A 658 -3.24 7.74 -50.68
C ARG A 658 -2.73 6.30 -50.48
N GLY A 659 -3.47 5.47 -49.76
CA GLY A 659 -3.05 4.12 -49.40
C GLY A 659 -2.11 4.08 -48.20
N ASP A 660 -2.03 5.16 -47.41
CA ASP A 660 -1.18 5.24 -46.21
C ASP A 660 -1.67 4.29 -45.11
N PHE A 661 -2.99 4.06 -45.04
CA PHE A 661 -3.64 3.12 -44.15
C PHE A 661 -5.03 2.78 -44.69
N ARG A 662 -5.65 1.73 -44.15
CA ARG A 662 -7.04 1.35 -44.45
C ARG A 662 -7.94 1.80 -43.31
N VAL A 663 -9.17 2.22 -43.63
CA VAL A 663 -10.15 2.65 -42.62
C VAL A 663 -11.33 1.68 -42.61
N LEU A 664 -11.68 1.20 -41.42
CA LEU A 664 -12.90 0.44 -41.15
C LEU A 664 -13.81 1.30 -40.26
N ARG A 665 -14.90 1.80 -40.83
CA ARG A 665 -15.88 2.58 -40.05
C ARG A 665 -16.76 1.63 -39.26
N ILE A 666 -16.71 1.72 -37.93
CA ILE A 666 -17.48 0.87 -37.01
C ILE A 666 -18.27 1.78 -36.06
N ASP A 667 -19.48 2.18 -36.47
CA ASP A 667 -20.30 3.15 -35.74
C ASP A 667 -21.25 2.50 -34.74
N GLU A 668 -20.70 2.10 -33.60
CA GLU A 668 -21.42 1.40 -32.52
C GLU A 668 -20.85 1.80 -31.15
N PRO A 669 -21.53 1.46 -30.03
CA PRO A 669 -20.99 1.69 -28.70
C PRO A 669 -19.60 1.08 -28.52
N PHE A 670 -18.69 1.85 -27.91
CA PHE A 670 -17.29 1.49 -27.78
C PHE A 670 -17.12 0.13 -27.11
N ASN A 671 -16.44 -0.78 -27.80
CA ASN A 671 -16.04 -2.10 -27.33
C ASN A 671 -14.69 -2.41 -27.95
N TRP A 672 -13.62 -2.27 -27.16
CA TRP A 672 -12.24 -2.39 -27.64
C TRP A 672 -11.95 -3.79 -28.17
N SER A 673 -12.45 -4.83 -27.50
CA SER A 673 -12.36 -6.23 -27.94
C SER A 673 -13.00 -6.44 -29.31
N ARG A 674 -14.22 -5.92 -29.52
CA ARG A 674 -14.94 -6.04 -30.79
C ARG A 674 -14.25 -5.29 -31.91
N LEU A 675 -13.77 -4.07 -31.65
CA LEU A 675 -13.03 -3.28 -32.65
C LEU A 675 -11.77 -4.04 -33.09
N ASN A 676 -11.01 -4.63 -32.16
CA ASN A 676 -9.84 -5.43 -32.49
C ASN A 676 -10.19 -6.73 -33.23
N ASN A 677 -11.24 -7.45 -32.82
CA ASN A 677 -11.71 -8.64 -33.53
C ASN A 677 -12.05 -8.32 -34.99
N ARG A 678 -12.81 -7.23 -35.23
CA ARG A 678 -13.18 -6.78 -36.59
C ARG A 678 -11.98 -6.39 -37.44
N MET A 679 -11.01 -5.69 -36.86
CA MET A 679 -9.78 -5.35 -37.57
C MET A 679 -8.93 -6.59 -37.87
N ALA A 680 -8.86 -7.55 -36.94
CA ALA A 680 -8.15 -8.82 -37.12
C ALA A 680 -8.78 -9.68 -38.24
N GLU A 681 -10.11 -9.71 -38.35
CA GLU A 681 -10.82 -10.35 -39.47
C GLU A 681 -10.46 -9.73 -40.83
N ALA A 682 -10.23 -8.41 -40.86
CA ALA A 682 -9.90 -7.65 -42.05
C ALA A 682 -8.39 -7.48 -42.30
N ALA A 683 -7.54 -8.00 -41.41
CA ALA A 683 -6.09 -7.92 -41.47
C ALA A 683 -5.53 -8.76 -42.63
N ARG A 684 -4.43 -8.32 -43.22
CA ARG A 684 -3.75 -9.02 -44.33
C ARG A 684 -2.40 -9.62 -43.92
N GLY A 685 -1.91 -9.24 -42.75
CA GLY A 685 -0.61 -9.63 -42.23
C GLY A 685 -0.60 -11.04 -41.62
N GLU A 686 0.57 -11.67 -41.69
CA GLU A 686 0.84 -12.90 -40.93
C GLU A 686 0.95 -12.61 -39.43
N HIS A 687 1.35 -11.39 -39.10
CA HIS A 687 1.48 -10.88 -37.76
C HIS A 687 0.43 -9.80 -37.51
N LEU A 688 -0.16 -9.82 -36.32
CA LEU A 688 -1.08 -8.80 -35.84
C LEU A 688 -0.39 -8.02 -34.72
N LEU A 689 -0.56 -6.71 -34.74
CA LEU A 689 -0.20 -5.81 -33.64
C LEU A 689 -1.45 -5.04 -33.22
N LEU A 690 -2.00 -5.36 -32.05
CA LEU A 690 -3.04 -4.57 -31.40
C LEU A 690 -2.33 -3.41 -30.69
N LEU A 691 -2.79 -2.19 -30.98
CA LEU A 691 -2.10 -0.98 -30.55
C LEU A 691 -3.10 0.12 -30.24
N ASN A 692 -2.85 0.88 -29.17
CA ASN A 692 -3.62 2.08 -28.89
C ASN A 692 -3.17 3.25 -29.79
N ASN A 693 -4.11 4.13 -30.15
CA ASN A 693 -3.85 5.27 -31.01
C ASN A 693 -3.09 6.43 -30.33
N ASP A 694 -2.88 6.37 -29.02
CA ASP A 694 -2.20 7.40 -28.20
C ASP A 694 -0.79 6.96 -27.77
N THR A 695 -0.11 6.22 -28.65
CA THR A 695 1.27 5.77 -28.46
C THR A 695 2.25 6.49 -29.39
N ARG A 696 3.52 6.53 -29.01
CA ARG A 696 4.63 7.02 -29.84
C ARG A 696 5.77 6.01 -29.80
N MET A 697 6.11 5.43 -30.95
CA MET A 697 7.18 4.44 -31.03
C MET A 697 8.54 5.10 -30.82
N LEU A 698 9.36 4.56 -29.90
CA LEU A 698 10.72 5.03 -29.64
C LEU A 698 11.78 4.10 -30.25
N SER A 699 11.47 2.81 -30.35
CA SER A 699 12.44 1.82 -30.83
C SER A 699 12.60 1.89 -32.35
N ALA A 700 13.80 2.26 -32.81
CA ALA A 700 14.17 2.09 -34.20
C ALA A 700 14.19 0.60 -34.59
N GLN A 701 13.78 0.31 -35.82
CA GLN A 701 13.70 -1.03 -36.41
C GLN A 701 12.78 -1.98 -35.63
N TRP A 702 11.75 -1.44 -34.97
CA TRP A 702 10.82 -2.19 -34.12
C TRP A 702 10.14 -3.35 -34.86
N ASP A 703 9.82 -3.16 -36.14
CA ASP A 703 9.11 -4.12 -36.98
C ASP A 703 9.98 -5.35 -37.27
N ASP A 704 11.28 -5.16 -37.48
CA ASP A 704 12.24 -6.25 -37.66
C ASP A 704 12.47 -7.03 -36.36
N ILE A 705 12.58 -6.32 -35.22
CA ILE A 705 12.66 -6.92 -33.89
C ILE A 705 11.40 -7.78 -33.63
N LEU A 706 10.23 -7.24 -33.95
CA LEU A 706 8.95 -7.92 -33.74
C LEU A 706 8.81 -9.19 -34.57
N ARG A 707 9.18 -9.14 -35.87
CA ARG A 707 9.20 -10.33 -36.74
C ARG A 707 10.15 -11.41 -36.22
N GLY A 708 11.36 -11.00 -35.79
CA GLY A 708 12.34 -11.93 -35.23
C GLY A 708 11.80 -12.72 -34.03
N LEU A 709 10.99 -12.07 -33.18
CA LEU A 709 10.33 -12.72 -32.05
C LEU A 709 9.14 -13.59 -32.51
N LEU A 710 8.24 -13.06 -33.35
CA LEU A 710 7.00 -13.75 -33.76
C LEU A 710 7.21 -14.91 -34.74
N GLU A 711 8.36 -14.99 -35.42
CA GLU A 711 8.73 -16.16 -36.22
C GLU A 711 9.10 -17.37 -35.37
N ARG A 712 9.38 -17.19 -34.08
CA ARG A 712 9.72 -18.30 -33.19
C ARG A 712 8.45 -19.04 -32.76
N GLU A 713 8.42 -20.35 -32.98
CA GLU A 713 7.24 -21.18 -32.72
C GLU A 713 6.87 -21.32 -31.24
N ASP A 714 7.83 -21.05 -30.35
CA ASP A 714 7.64 -21.03 -28.89
C ASP A 714 7.10 -19.69 -28.39
N VAL A 715 7.01 -18.65 -29.23
CA VAL A 715 6.46 -17.34 -28.86
C VAL A 715 4.96 -17.28 -29.19
N LEU A 716 4.16 -17.02 -28.17
CA LEU A 716 2.72 -16.91 -28.26
C LEU A 716 2.26 -15.50 -28.59
N ALA A 717 2.81 -14.53 -27.86
CA ALA A 717 2.57 -13.11 -28.04
C ALA A 717 3.78 -12.30 -27.53
N VAL A 718 3.89 -11.05 -27.99
CA VAL A 718 4.96 -10.13 -27.63
C VAL A 718 4.36 -8.83 -27.09
N GLY A 719 4.84 -8.40 -25.92
CA GLY A 719 4.58 -7.08 -25.35
C GLY A 719 5.82 -6.20 -25.35
N ALA A 720 5.60 -4.89 -25.35
CA ALA A 720 6.64 -3.87 -25.34
C ALA A 720 6.76 -3.19 -23.97
N ARG A 721 7.87 -2.48 -23.76
CA ARG A 721 8.02 -1.51 -22.65
C ARG A 721 7.18 -0.28 -22.96
N LEU A 722 6.19 0.00 -22.11
CA LEU A 722 5.42 1.25 -22.19
C LEU A 722 5.94 2.21 -21.13
N LEU A 723 6.12 3.46 -21.54
CA LEU A 723 6.59 4.54 -20.69
C LEU A 723 5.54 5.63 -20.56
N TYR A 724 5.49 6.24 -19.39
CA TYR A 724 4.86 7.54 -19.20
C TYR A 724 5.68 8.65 -19.88
N GLU A 725 5.09 9.85 -20.01
CA GLU A 725 5.76 11.01 -20.61
C GLU A 725 7.01 11.45 -19.82
N ASP A 726 7.10 11.12 -18.53
CA ASP A 726 8.24 11.41 -17.66
C ASP A 726 9.35 10.34 -17.72
N MET A 727 9.26 9.40 -18.68
CA MET A 727 10.18 8.28 -18.86
C MET A 727 10.24 7.31 -17.68
N THR A 728 9.20 7.29 -16.84
CA THR A 728 8.98 6.18 -15.92
C THR A 728 8.23 5.04 -16.62
N ILE A 729 8.47 3.81 -16.17
CA ILE A 729 7.83 2.62 -16.73
C ILE A 729 6.36 2.60 -16.35
N GLN A 730 5.50 2.41 -17.35
CA GLN A 730 4.07 2.12 -17.17
C GLN A 730 3.78 0.63 -17.30
N HIS A 731 4.54 -0.08 -18.14
CA HIS A 731 4.36 -1.52 -18.34
C HIS A 731 5.67 -2.20 -18.72
N ALA A 732 6.03 -3.24 -17.97
CA ALA A 732 7.12 -4.16 -18.30
C ALA A 732 6.66 -5.65 -18.33
N GLY A 733 5.40 -5.89 -18.71
CA GLY A 733 4.70 -7.17 -18.54
C GLY A 733 3.56 -7.07 -17.51
N VAL A 734 2.69 -8.08 -17.48
CA VAL A 734 1.64 -8.24 -16.44
C VAL A 734 1.99 -9.43 -15.57
N LEU A 735 2.01 -9.20 -14.26
CA LEU A 735 2.21 -10.22 -13.24
C LEU A 735 0.86 -10.66 -12.67
N THR A 736 0.83 -11.88 -12.13
CA THR A 736 -0.30 -12.44 -11.38
C THR A 736 0.02 -12.43 -9.89
N GLY A 737 -0.93 -12.78 -9.01
CA GLY A 737 -0.73 -12.90 -7.57
C GLY A 737 -0.38 -11.62 -6.81
N GLN A 738 -0.31 -10.47 -7.48
CA GLN A 738 -0.09 -9.19 -6.82
C GLN A 738 -1.39 -8.76 -6.14
N GLU A 739 -1.38 -8.63 -4.81
CA GLU A 739 -2.58 -8.36 -4.00
C GLU A 739 -3.73 -9.37 -4.27
N ARG A 740 -3.37 -10.60 -4.69
CA ARG A 740 -4.29 -11.67 -5.15
C ARG A 740 -4.99 -11.38 -6.49
N PHE A 741 -4.39 -10.54 -7.33
CA PHE A 741 -4.92 -10.21 -8.65
C PHE A 741 -3.81 -9.99 -9.70
N VAL A 742 -4.08 -9.22 -10.76
CA VAL A 742 -3.14 -8.89 -11.84
C VAL A 742 -2.67 -7.44 -11.77
N ALA A 743 -1.41 -7.18 -12.10
CA ALA A 743 -0.82 -5.85 -12.11
C ALA A 743 0.27 -5.70 -13.18
N HIS A 744 0.47 -4.48 -13.67
CA HIS A 744 1.60 -4.17 -14.54
C HIS A 744 2.91 -4.20 -13.74
N ASP A 745 3.97 -4.78 -14.31
CA ASP A 745 5.30 -4.83 -13.70
C ASP A 745 6.02 -3.49 -13.80
N ALA A 746 6.83 -3.18 -12.78
CA ALA A 746 7.72 -2.01 -12.70
C ALA A 746 7.07 -0.62 -12.86
N VAL A 747 5.77 -0.48 -12.55
CA VAL A 747 5.06 0.82 -12.64
C VAL A 747 5.74 1.89 -11.79
N GLY A 748 6.03 3.04 -12.41
CA GLY A 748 6.65 4.21 -11.79
C GLY A 748 8.16 4.12 -11.58
N VAL A 749 8.80 3.01 -11.97
CA VAL A 749 10.27 2.87 -11.92
C VAL A 749 10.89 3.70 -13.05
N PRO A 750 11.91 4.54 -12.78
CA PRO A 750 12.64 5.24 -13.84
C PRO A 750 13.21 4.26 -14.87
N VAL A 751 13.12 4.59 -16.15
CA VAL A 751 13.60 3.69 -17.21
C VAL A 751 15.11 3.41 -17.10
N ASP A 752 15.91 4.27 -16.48
CA ASP A 752 17.36 4.17 -16.34
C ASP A 752 17.83 3.63 -14.97
N ASP A 753 16.93 3.03 -14.17
CA ASP A 753 17.22 2.47 -12.83
C ASP A 753 18.11 1.20 -12.84
N GLY A 754 18.86 0.96 -13.91
CA GLY A 754 19.67 -0.25 -14.13
C GLY A 754 18.80 -1.52 -14.19
N LEU A 755 19.37 -2.68 -13.84
CA LEU A 755 18.63 -3.95 -13.87
C LEU A 755 17.48 -4.01 -12.85
N GLY A 756 17.50 -3.17 -11.81
CA GLY A 756 16.59 -3.27 -10.66
C GLY A 756 16.60 -4.66 -10.01
N LEU A 757 15.69 -4.89 -9.05
CA LEU A 757 15.49 -6.23 -8.45
C LEU A 757 14.71 -7.19 -9.38
N LEU A 758 13.99 -6.64 -10.35
CA LEU A 758 12.99 -7.37 -11.14
C LEU A 758 13.41 -7.63 -12.59
N GLY A 759 14.49 -7.00 -13.06
CA GLY A 759 14.94 -7.11 -14.43
C GLY A 759 13.97 -6.57 -15.48
N PRO A 760 13.22 -5.45 -15.28
CA PRO A 760 12.37 -4.89 -16.34
C PRO A 760 13.19 -4.45 -17.57
N GLN A 761 14.52 -4.37 -17.45
CA GLN A 761 15.41 -4.11 -18.57
C GLN A 761 15.84 -5.36 -19.35
N LEU A 762 15.29 -6.54 -19.04
CA LEU A 762 15.58 -7.79 -19.74
C LEU A 762 14.37 -8.29 -20.52
N THR A 763 14.63 -9.02 -21.60
CA THR A 763 13.62 -9.83 -22.29
C THR A 763 13.21 -10.98 -21.37
N ARG A 764 11.90 -11.13 -21.13
CA ARG A 764 11.37 -12.06 -20.12
C ARG A 764 10.09 -12.75 -20.58
N ARG A 765 9.87 -13.95 -20.09
CA ARG A 765 8.55 -14.61 -20.14
C ARG A 765 7.60 -13.94 -19.16
N MET A 766 6.37 -13.70 -19.61
CA MET A 766 5.33 -13.07 -18.81
C MET A 766 4.03 -13.87 -18.82
N PRO A 767 3.24 -13.85 -17.72
CA PRO A 767 1.88 -14.38 -17.72
C PRO A 767 0.96 -13.70 -18.74
N ALA A 768 1.10 -12.39 -18.90
CA ALA A 768 0.34 -11.59 -19.87
C ALA A 768 1.06 -10.30 -20.24
N VAL A 769 0.60 -9.64 -21.30
CA VAL A 769 1.02 -8.30 -21.75
C VAL A 769 -0.22 -7.48 -22.09
N THR A 770 -0.11 -6.16 -22.09
CA THR A 770 -1.27 -5.29 -22.30
C THR A 770 -1.60 -5.06 -23.78
N GLY A 771 -2.89 -4.87 -24.07
CA GLY A 771 -3.42 -4.51 -25.38
C GLY A 771 -2.96 -3.15 -25.92
N ALA A 772 -2.37 -2.29 -25.07
CA ALA A 772 -1.72 -1.06 -25.53
C ALA A 772 -0.50 -1.35 -26.42
N PHE A 773 0.12 -2.54 -26.31
CA PHE A 773 0.99 -3.12 -27.33
C PHE A 773 0.98 -4.65 -27.17
N LEU A 774 0.16 -5.34 -27.98
CA LEU A 774 0.09 -6.80 -27.99
C LEU A 774 0.22 -7.30 -29.41
N ALA A 775 1.32 -8.00 -29.68
CA ALA A 775 1.55 -8.60 -30.98
C ALA A 775 1.48 -10.12 -30.93
N CYS A 776 0.94 -10.74 -31.97
CA CYS A 776 0.88 -12.20 -32.10
C CYS A 776 0.81 -12.60 -33.57
N THR A 777 0.82 -13.90 -33.87
CA THR A 777 0.50 -14.36 -35.23
C THR A 777 -1.00 -14.33 -35.46
N ALA A 778 -1.44 -14.02 -36.69
CA ALA A 778 -2.85 -14.06 -37.06
C ALA A 778 -3.46 -15.45 -36.83
N ALA A 779 -2.67 -16.51 -37.08
CA ALA A 779 -3.06 -17.88 -36.81
C ALA A 779 -3.32 -18.14 -35.31
N THR A 780 -2.46 -17.65 -34.42
CA THR A 780 -2.66 -17.74 -32.96
C THR A 780 -3.95 -17.02 -32.56
N TYR A 781 -4.17 -15.79 -33.01
CA TYR A 781 -5.34 -14.99 -32.65
C TYR A 781 -6.65 -15.64 -33.11
N ALA A 782 -6.68 -16.15 -34.34
CA ALA A 782 -7.84 -16.87 -34.87
C ALA A 782 -8.10 -18.19 -34.12
N ALA A 783 -7.04 -18.94 -33.79
CA ALA A 783 -7.17 -20.22 -33.10
C ALA A 783 -7.65 -20.11 -31.64
N THR A 784 -7.54 -18.93 -31.02
CA THR A 784 -8.08 -18.64 -29.69
C THR A 784 -9.48 -18.04 -29.72
N GLY A 785 -10.04 -17.78 -30.91
CA GLY A 785 -11.36 -17.18 -31.10
C GLY A 785 -11.39 -15.67 -30.83
N GLY A 786 -10.24 -14.99 -30.86
CA GLY A 786 -10.14 -13.55 -30.59
C GLY A 786 -10.41 -13.18 -29.12
N MET A 787 -10.65 -11.89 -28.89
CA MET A 787 -10.97 -11.33 -27.57
C MET A 787 -12.44 -11.52 -27.21
N ASP A 788 -12.74 -11.62 -25.92
CA ASP A 788 -14.11 -11.74 -25.45
C ASP A 788 -14.83 -10.37 -25.49
N GLU A 789 -15.50 -10.13 -26.61
CA GLU A 789 -16.29 -8.91 -26.80
C GLU A 789 -17.63 -8.90 -26.06
N ALA A 790 -18.06 -10.02 -25.46
CA ALA A 790 -19.35 -10.11 -24.78
C ALA A 790 -19.24 -9.74 -23.29
N GLN A 791 -18.20 -10.23 -22.61
CA GLN A 791 -18.02 -10.00 -21.17
C GLN A 791 -16.89 -9.02 -20.85
N LEU A 792 -15.89 -8.85 -21.72
CA LEU A 792 -14.70 -8.04 -21.47
C LEU A 792 -14.53 -6.99 -22.56
N SER A 793 -15.43 -6.01 -22.57
CA SER A 793 -15.51 -5.00 -23.63
C SER A 793 -14.37 -3.97 -23.60
N VAL A 794 -13.84 -3.64 -22.42
CA VAL A 794 -12.87 -2.53 -22.26
C VAL A 794 -11.66 -2.89 -21.40
N THR A 795 -11.86 -3.59 -20.29
CA THR A 795 -10.80 -3.97 -19.34
C THR A 795 -10.58 -5.48 -19.31
N PHE A 796 -9.36 -5.90 -18.93
CA PHE A 796 -8.91 -7.30 -18.82
C PHE A 796 -8.98 -8.17 -20.07
N ASN A 797 -9.46 -7.67 -21.20
CA ASN A 797 -9.57 -8.41 -22.46
C ASN A 797 -8.23 -8.97 -22.98
N ASP A 798 -7.16 -8.19 -22.80
CA ASP A 798 -5.79 -8.52 -23.16
C ASP A 798 -5.22 -9.62 -22.25
N VAL A 799 -5.40 -9.49 -20.94
CA VAL A 799 -4.96 -10.48 -19.95
C VAL A 799 -5.75 -11.79 -20.08
N ASP A 800 -7.07 -11.71 -20.28
CA ASP A 800 -7.92 -12.87 -20.56
C ASP A 800 -7.48 -13.60 -21.83
N TRP A 801 -7.26 -12.86 -22.91
CA TRP A 801 -6.80 -13.45 -24.17
C TRP A 801 -5.43 -14.13 -23.99
N CYS A 802 -4.49 -13.47 -23.30
CA CYS A 802 -3.18 -14.04 -22.98
C CYS A 802 -3.31 -15.37 -22.22
N GLN A 803 -4.16 -15.41 -21.20
CA GLN A 803 -4.38 -16.61 -20.42
C GLN A 803 -5.02 -17.74 -21.25
N ARG A 804 -6.07 -17.45 -22.02
CA ARG A 804 -6.72 -18.44 -22.89
C ARG A 804 -5.77 -18.96 -23.96
N ALA A 805 -4.94 -18.08 -24.53
CA ALA A 805 -3.92 -18.44 -25.49
C ALA A 805 -2.88 -19.39 -24.86
N ALA A 806 -2.40 -19.10 -23.64
CA ALA A 806 -1.44 -19.94 -22.94
C ALA A 806 -2.03 -21.32 -22.57
N GLN A 807 -3.31 -21.38 -22.20
CA GLN A 807 -4.01 -22.64 -21.96
C GLN A 807 -4.18 -23.47 -23.25
N ARG A 808 -4.39 -22.80 -24.39
CA ARG A 808 -4.54 -23.45 -25.70
C ARG A 808 -3.22 -23.98 -26.24
N PHE A 809 -2.12 -23.30 -25.95
CA PHE A 809 -0.77 -23.57 -26.46
C PHE A 809 0.23 -23.69 -25.30
N PRO A 810 0.21 -24.81 -24.53
CA PRO A 810 1.02 -24.95 -23.31
C PRO A 810 2.53 -24.95 -23.56
N ASP A 811 2.97 -25.26 -24.79
CA ASP A 811 4.38 -25.26 -25.20
C ASP A 811 4.87 -23.90 -25.73
N ARG A 812 4.02 -22.87 -25.68
CA ARG A 812 4.34 -21.49 -26.09
C ARG A 812 4.22 -20.54 -24.93
N HIS A 813 4.96 -19.43 -24.97
CA HIS A 813 4.98 -18.44 -23.91
C HIS A 813 4.87 -17.01 -24.44
N ILE A 814 4.38 -16.11 -23.59
CA ILE A 814 4.30 -14.69 -23.90
C ILE A 814 5.63 -14.05 -23.50
N VAL A 815 6.15 -13.19 -24.38
CA VAL A 815 7.44 -12.52 -24.20
C VAL A 815 7.21 -11.03 -24.02
N TYR A 816 7.78 -10.47 -22.97
CA TYR A 816 8.03 -9.04 -22.85
C TYR A 816 9.44 -8.74 -23.37
N SER A 817 9.59 -7.72 -24.22
CA SER A 817 10.91 -7.29 -24.67
C SER A 817 11.12 -5.78 -24.57
N PRO A 818 12.14 -5.31 -23.84
CA PRO A 818 12.47 -3.88 -23.75
C PRO A 818 13.10 -3.33 -25.03
N LEU A 819 13.48 -4.20 -25.98
CA LEU A 819 13.88 -3.80 -27.34
C LEU A 819 12.74 -3.09 -28.09
N LEU A 820 11.49 -3.31 -27.68
CA LEU A 820 10.32 -2.59 -28.15
C LEU A 820 9.91 -1.62 -27.04
N SER A 821 9.97 -0.31 -27.32
CA SER A 821 9.68 0.74 -26.34
C SER A 821 8.82 1.83 -26.97
N LEU A 822 7.77 2.25 -26.26
CA LEU A 822 6.87 3.32 -26.67
C LEU A 822 6.54 4.23 -25.49
N VAL A 823 6.30 5.51 -25.77
CA VAL A 823 5.53 6.35 -24.83
C VAL A 823 4.04 6.07 -25.07
N HIS A 824 3.28 5.86 -24.01
CA HIS A 824 1.83 5.69 -24.07
C HIS A 824 1.17 6.78 -23.22
N LEU A 825 0.40 7.65 -23.86
CA LEU A 825 -0.14 8.87 -23.28
C LEU A 825 -1.43 8.63 -22.48
N GLU A 826 -1.53 7.47 -21.84
CA GLU A 826 -2.65 6.83 -21.14
C GLU A 826 -3.97 7.61 -21.01
N SER A 827 -5.05 7.00 -21.50
CA SER A 827 -6.43 7.45 -21.25
C SER A 827 -6.73 8.90 -21.68
N LYS A 828 -5.88 9.54 -22.50
CA LYS A 828 -6.13 10.91 -23.02
C LYS A 828 -7.34 10.97 -23.94
N SER A 829 -7.62 9.92 -24.71
CA SER A 829 -8.80 9.86 -25.59
C SER A 829 -10.06 9.36 -24.88
N ARG A 830 -9.93 8.51 -23.85
CA ARG A 830 -11.04 7.81 -23.17
C ARG A 830 -11.49 8.42 -21.83
N GLY A 831 -10.58 9.10 -21.12
CA GLY A 831 -10.74 9.50 -19.71
C GLY A 831 -10.65 8.32 -18.74
N PHE A 832 -10.63 8.59 -17.43
CA PHE A 832 -10.53 7.57 -16.39
C PHE A 832 -11.90 7.00 -15.98
N ASP A 833 -11.96 5.69 -15.68
CA ASP A 833 -13.23 5.02 -15.36
C ASP A 833 -13.89 5.52 -14.07
N PHE A 834 -13.11 5.92 -13.06
CA PHE A 834 -13.62 6.43 -11.78
C PHE A 834 -14.31 7.81 -11.89
N GLN A 835 -14.18 8.49 -13.04
CA GLN A 835 -14.81 9.78 -13.26
C GLN A 835 -16.27 9.65 -13.75
N ASP A 836 -16.71 8.42 -14.09
CA ASP A 836 -18.04 8.14 -14.63
C ASP A 836 -18.63 6.87 -13.95
N PRO A 837 -19.74 6.99 -13.19
CA PRO A 837 -20.36 5.86 -12.50
C PRO A 837 -20.72 4.68 -13.41
N LEU A 838 -21.05 4.93 -14.69
CA LEU A 838 -21.37 3.85 -15.63
C LEU A 838 -20.11 3.11 -16.08
N LYS A 839 -18.98 3.81 -16.26
CA LYS A 839 -17.69 3.19 -16.59
C LYS A 839 -17.16 2.39 -15.41
N GLN A 840 -17.31 2.91 -14.19
CA GLN A 840 -16.95 2.19 -12.97
C GLN A 840 -17.78 0.90 -12.82
N ALA A 841 -19.11 0.97 -12.94
CA ALA A 841 -19.96 -0.21 -12.86
C ALA A 841 -19.64 -1.27 -13.93
N ARG A 842 -19.28 -0.85 -15.15
CA ARG A 842 -18.76 -1.76 -16.19
C ARG A 842 -17.44 -2.39 -15.76
N ALA A 843 -16.47 -1.61 -15.31
CA ALA A 843 -15.16 -2.12 -14.89
C ALA A 843 -15.29 -3.13 -13.73
N ASP A 844 -16.18 -2.89 -12.78
CA ASP A 844 -16.47 -3.82 -11.68
C ASP A 844 -17.07 -5.14 -12.20
N TYR A 845 -18.01 -5.06 -13.16
CA TYR A 845 -18.57 -6.26 -13.80
C TYR A 845 -17.50 -7.05 -14.57
N GLU A 846 -16.70 -6.38 -15.39
CA GLU A 846 -15.63 -7.01 -16.18
C GLU A 846 -14.59 -7.66 -15.27
N ARG A 847 -14.23 -6.99 -14.16
CA ARG A 847 -13.36 -7.55 -13.13
C ARG A 847 -13.94 -8.83 -12.53
N GLN A 848 -15.21 -8.84 -12.14
CA GLN A 848 -15.86 -10.03 -11.59
C GLN A 848 -15.93 -11.17 -12.62
N ALA A 849 -16.24 -10.86 -13.87
CA ALA A 849 -16.28 -11.84 -14.96
C ALA A 849 -14.90 -12.46 -15.21
N PHE A 850 -13.85 -11.63 -15.20
CA PHE A 850 -12.47 -12.07 -15.31
C PHE A 850 -12.05 -12.93 -14.10
N GLU A 851 -12.29 -12.48 -12.87
CA GLU A 851 -12.00 -13.24 -11.64
C GLU A 851 -12.68 -14.62 -11.64
N ALA A 852 -13.98 -14.67 -12.00
CA ALA A 852 -14.75 -15.91 -12.06
C ALA A 852 -14.20 -16.90 -13.09
N ARG A 853 -13.60 -16.40 -14.18
CA ARG A 853 -13.03 -17.21 -15.25
C ARG A 853 -11.62 -17.68 -14.95
N CYS A 854 -10.77 -16.78 -14.46
CA CYS A 854 -9.35 -17.05 -14.26
C CYS A 854 -9.09 -17.88 -13.00
N GLY A 855 -10.03 -17.87 -12.04
CA GLY A 855 -9.96 -18.68 -10.83
C GLY A 855 -8.66 -18.45 -10.04
N GLY A 856 -8.03 -19.52 -9.58
CA GLY A 856 -6.79 -19.43 -8.79
C GLY A 856 -5.57 -18.87 -9.53
N TRP A 857 -5.61 -18.72 -10.87
CA TRP A 857 -4.47 -18.22 -11.65
C TRP A 857 -4.08 -16.79 -11.29
N VAL A 858 -5.05 -15.93 -10.92
CA VAL A 858 -4.76 -14.54 -10.54
C VAL A 858 -4.17 -14.41 -9.13
N ILE A 859 -4.14 -15.49 -8.34
CA ILE A 859 -3.81 -15.45 -6.91
C ILE A 859 -2.31 -15.64 -6.64
N GLU A 860 -1.55 -16.25 -7.56
CA GLU A 860 -0.13 -16.57 -7.35
C GLU A 860 0.70 -16.32 -8.62
N ASP A 861 1.78 -15.52 -8.51
CA ASP A 861 2.79 -15.43 -9.56
C ASP A 861 3.75 -16.62 -9.50
N ARG A 862 3.62 -17.54 -10.45
CA ARG A 862 4.54 -18.67 -10.57
C ARG A 862 5.93 -18.26 -11.10
N GLY A 863 6.06 -17.08 -11.69
CA GLY A 863 7.31 -16.54 -12.21
C GLY A 863 8.07 -15.63 -11.24
N GLY A 864 7.40 -15.14 -10.19
CA GLY A 864 7.95 -14.20 -9.22
C GLY A 864 8.75 -14.89 -8.10
N ASN A 865 9.58 -14.11 -7.40
CA ASN A 865 10.11 -14.57 -6.11
C ASN A 865 9.04 -14.30 -5.03
N PRO A 866 8.55 -15.29 -4.28
CA PRO A 866 7.52 -15.08 -3.27
C PRO A 866 7.98 -14.19 -2.10
N GLN A 867 9.28 -14.05 -1.85
CA GLN A 867 9.82 -13.11 -0.83
C GLN A 867 9.84 -11.65 -1.29
N LEU A 868 9.47 -11.40 -2.56
CA LEU A 868 9.46 -10.08 -3.17
C LEU A 868 8.01 -9.64 -3.40
N SER A 869 7.62 -8.54 -2.75
CA SER A 869 6.42 -7.82 -3.15
C SER A 869 6.80 -6.79 -4.23
N HIS A 870 5.97 -6.63 -5.26
CA HIS A 870 6.24 -5.67 -6.34
C HIS A 870 5.75 -4.26 -5.99
N TRP A 871 4.96 -4.12 -4.92
CA TRP A 871 4.47 -2.85 -4.39
C TRP A 871 5.13 -2.48 -3.07
N VAL A 872 5.63 -3.45 -2.32
CA VAL A 872 6.25 -3.28 -0.99
C VAL A 872 7.71 -3.71 -1.08
N ARG A 873 8.64 -2.97 -0.47
CA ARG A 873 10.09 -3.27 -0.51
C ARG A 873 10.35 -4.76 -0.13
N PRO A 874 11.40 -5.41 -0.68
CA PRO A 874 11.68 -6.83 -0.43
C PRO A 874 11.75 -7.20 1.06
N GLY A 875 11.38 -8.44 1.39
CA GLY A 875 11.52 -8.98 2.74
C GLY A 875 10.24 -9.01 3.58
N THR A 876 9.08 -9.23 2.97
CA THR A 876 7.86 -9.60 3.71
C THR A 876 7.92 -11.09 4.05
N ALA A 877 7.90 -11.42 5.33
CA ALA A 877 7.59 -12.77 5.79
C ALA A 877 6.17 -13.11 5.31
N LEU A 878 6.07 -14.08 4.40
CA LEU A 878 4.81 -14.78 4.14
C LEU A 878 4.65 -15.78 5.29
N ASP A 879 3.67 -15.54 6.16
CA ASP A 879 3.10 -16.58 7.02
C ASP A 879 2.31 -17.60 6.19
#